data_AF-A0A497FGZ4-F1
#
_entry.id   AF-A0A497FGZ4-F1
#
_cell.length_a   1.000
_cell.length_b   1.000
_cell.length_c   1.000
_cell.angle_alpha   90.00
_cell.angle_beta   90.00
_cell.angle_gamma   90.00
#
_symmetry.space_group_name_H-M   'P 1'
#
loop_
_entity.id
_entity.type
_entity.pdbx_description
1 polymer ?
#
loop_
_entity_poly.entity_id
_entity_poly.type
_entity_poly.pdbx_seq_one_letter_code
_entity_poly.pdbx_strand_id
1 'polypeptide(L)'
;VKILTEDTHRDRAKVFPEIVEEFKKMNIPDSILDGEILAFDFHSKVVGKNARAKREIGELIPREDTAAITAAKSLPKDYREKLVLVIYDIMKLKGKDLVNLPYSERRKTYVNLVGNKYKYIDYVRGDLAKTMQDFFRLVKKYRSVKGSEGVVCKDANFKYPVKYKGENRSEDMMKIKNLKEIDVIVLGIKEKKSKKTGEPLGTYMYECYIRIPPEEVKNWYPNDLKEYNGKIYAKIGMSYGTSVKCKIGDIITVMPIRIRFYTKNGKKRVTWMFPYFKEKKPEKKDADPLSVAEKLAKLGTGPPPEQLDWEHDLETVIRIRMVTCPFYADYSICPLRKRFGIRRAIMNLARVEEEVLKYPVMCPLASIFKCPYLKPYYYGFIGVKYYPELSEEIGYYVNENALPKWLVMKLQGKYMEMPPGEHDFVMESHILTSKFVPGEKKVPEVGSQHMDWRISVNGYLIGWSIVGGNVNKQITPKRLLDNIGKGFRAETKARQPKSWLFKDKPIAKGTDWKAGDTVPEMFDVKVGQGEPRGKMFVMTRGKAIFGVQKPFFHEYFLKDDRYFKDWTRIVVRAVKAPKLDPETKVPIKGKYETLWRVMIPKDQCPYAISNRAMKKGYVPPESNPTPFPIEWTKKHFKEQLEKWLKWLEEKKGIKVELSKIKYTFSMHSWRGPIHVRGQWIRQWYLFLDDKGKGSVRTFRLEGMPPFDLILLAWNEGRDSRKYLDWEGKTPPMSRFNPNKELYGQMKILEKGTVEYKTEKVDGREVITLNFGDKGQFFTGEWQLIQEDPDSDAYTLKRVKKLEKEIPFVLHLHCVGDKNNCHWDIRFKKNGYLDEFNLYGDIRELKEGQEVEAHRKTCYEPEDWFITEGKDVLRKIGPLDTWVTVLDVGTARIIEDNPDFVSMYLNSKHFKNAFFIAKKVESEGYKNWIFRREKEVRGLSHGNPKTGEPYDPYVIEQKSTWNYFRVYLYDPREFTRAESPSKVKKYLPDLEIPEGVTIYIGLYPVAGEIHHARVMMIEFDKDKWSNEDAIKWIKKNKLAEKEWEMIRERRK
;
A
#
# COMPACT_ATOMS: atom_id res chain seq x y z
N VAL A 1 29.07 -18.56 42.44
CA VAL A 1 27.85 -17.86 42.00
C VAL A 1 26.72 -18.27 42.93
N LYS A 2 25.95 -17.30 43.45
CA LYS A 2 24.65 -17.52 44.10
C LYS A 2 23.58 -16.80 43.26
N ILE A 3 22.34 -17.27 43.27
CA ILE A 3 21.23 -16.61 42.57
C ILE A 3 20.10 -16.44 43.58
N LEU A 4 20.02 -15.28 44.22
CA LEU A 4 19.06 -15.01 45.30
C LEU A 4 17.77 -14.42 44.74
N THR A 5 16.61 -14.79 45.30
CA THR A 5 15.32 -14.14 44.96
C THR A 5 15.05 -12.94 45.87
N GLU A 6 14.44 -11.88 45.32
CA GLU A 6 14.04 -10.65 46.04
C GLU A 6 13.13 -10.95 47.26
N ASP A 7 12.22 -11.92 47.12
CA ASP A 7 11.12 -12.18 48.06
C ASP A 7 11.53 -12.88 49.36
N THR A 8 12.57 -13.72 49.31
CA THR A 8 12.93 -14.67 50.38
C THR A 8 14.44 -14.87 50.53
N HIS A 9 15.24 -14.14 49.73
CA HIS A 9 16.70 -14.27 49.65
C HIS A 9 17.19 -15.72 49.42
N ARG A 10 16.34 -16.56 48.82
CA ARG A 10 16.57 -18.00 48.65
C ARG A 10 17.56 -18.23 47.51
N ASP A 11 18.66 -18.96 47.77
CA ASP A 11 19.58 -19.33 46.69
C ASP A 11 18.96 -20.38 45.76
N ARG A 12 18.96 -20.05 44.47
CA ARG A 12 18.43 -20.82 43.35
C ARG A 12 19.53 -21.32 42.42
N ALA A 13 20.81 -21.08 42.69
CA ALA A 13 21.91 -21.42 41.79
C ALA A 13 21.90 -22.90 41.33
N LYS A 14 21.55 -23.84 42.23
CA LYS A 14 21.41 -25.28 41.91
C LYS A 14 20.28 -25.61 40.91
N VAL A 15 19.32 -24.70 40.70
CA VAL A 15 18.18 -24.86 39.77
C VAL A 15 18.52 -24.33 38.37
N PHE A 16 19.55 -23.49 38.24
CA PHE A 16 19.94 -22.84 36.99
C PHE A 16 21.42 -23.06 36.62
N PRO A 17 21.91 -24.31 36.55
CA PRO A 17 23.32 -24.59 36.33
C PRO A 17 23.85 -24.00 35.02
N GLU A 18 23.05 -23.94 33.95
CA GLU A 18 23.44 -23.28 32.70
C GLU A 18 23.77 -21.79 32.87
N ILE A 19 23.00 -21.07 33.69
CA ILE A 19 23.23 -19.64 33.99
C ILE A 19 24.46 -19.50 34.91
N VAL A 20 24.66 -20.42 35.85
CA VAL A 20 25.84 -20.47 36.72
C VAL A 20 27.14 -20.67 35.92
N GLU A 21 27.13 -21.56 34.92
CA GLU A 21 28.30 -21.75 34.04
C GLU A 21 28.59 -20.55 33.15
N GLU A 22 27.58 -19.79 32.72
CA GLU A 22 27.82 -18.53 32.00
C GLU A 22 28.40 -17.43 32.90
N PHE A 23 27.94 -17.33 34.15
CA PHE A 23 28.55 -16.43 35.15
C PHE A 23 29.99 -16.83 35.52
N LYS A 24 30.33 -18.11 35.59
CA LYS A 24 31.73 -18.56 35.72
C LYS A 24 32.57 -18.08 34.52
N LYS A 25 32.07 -18.29 33.29
CA LYS A 25 32.73 -17.87 32.04
C LYS A 25 32.85 -16.34 31.87
N MET A 26 32.07 -15.54 32.58
CA MET A 26 32.25 -14.08 32.64
C MET A 26 33.53 -13.66 33.40
N ASN A 27 34.10 -14.52 34.24
CA ASN A 27 35.25 -14.23 35.11
C ASN A 27 35.09 -12.89 35.87
N ILE A 28 34.01 -12.80 36.65
CA ILE A 28 33.65 -11.68 37.51
C ILE A 28 33.55 -12.13 38.98
N PRO A 29 34.69 -12.39 39.65
CA PRO A 29 34.71 -12.59 41.11
C PRO A 29 34.16 -11.35 41.83
N ASP A 30 33.71 -11.52 43.08
CA ASP A 30 33.20 -10.45 43.97
C ASP A 30 32.40 -9.35 43.24
N SER A 31 31.26 -9.76 42.66
CA SER A 31 30.42 -8.94 41.80
C SER A 31 28.94 -9.18 42.10
N ILE A 32 28.12 -8.14 42.03
CA ILE A 32 26.69 -8.14 42.35
C ILE A 32 25.93 -7.48 41.20
N LEU A 33 25.06 -8.25 40.54
CA LEU A 33 24.22 -7.83 39.41
C LEU A 33 22.74 -8.03 39.77
N ASP A 34 21.88 -7.19 39.20
CA ASP A 34 20.43 -7.19 39.43
C ASP A 34 19.70 -7.51 38.11
N GLY A 35 18.69 -8.39 38.14
CA GLY A 35 18.09 -8.93 36.91
C GLY A 35 16.93 -9.90 37.13
N GLU A 36 16.06 -9.99 36.11
CA GLU A 36 14.83 -10.81 36.12
C GLU A 36 15.00 -12.08 35.26
N ILE A 37 14.53 -13.24 35.74
CA ILE A 37 14.54 -14.48 34.94
C ILE A 37 13.21 -14.64 34.21
N LEU A 38 13.27 -14.60 32.88
CA LEU A 38 12.16 -14.80 31.96
C LEU A 38 12.25 -16.19 31.28
N ALA A 39 11.13 -16.66 30.73
CA ALA A 39 11.08 -17.90 29.94
C ALA A 39 10.35 -17.66 28.61
N PHE A 40 10.79 -18.31 27.53
CA PHE A 40 10.26 -18.11 26.19
C PHE A 40 9.95 -19.44 25.50
N ASP A 41 8.75 -19.57 24.94
CA ASP A 41 8.37 -20.70 24.09
C ASP A 41 8.79 -20.46 22.63
N PHE A 42 9.14 -21.54 21.93
CA PHE A 42 9.59 -21.51 20.53
C PHE A 42 8.77 -22.47 19.68
N HIS A 43 8.57 -22.13 18.40
CA HIS A 43 8.02 -23.08 17.44
C HIS A 43 8.96 -24.28 17.28
N SER A 44 8.41 -25.48 17.09
CA SER A 44 9.06 -26.81 17.14
C SER A 44 10.25 -27.08 16.19
N LYS A 45 10.73 -26.07 15.44
CA LYS A 45 11.90 -26.14 14.54
C LYS A 45 12.86 -24.96 14.72
N VAL A 46 12.72 -24.17 15.79
CA VAL A 46 13.47 -22.92 16.03
C VAL A 46 14.10 -22.96 17.42
N VAL A 47 15.43 -22.74 17.48
CA VAL A 47 16.18 -22.64 18.75
C VAL A 47 16.95 -21.32 18.77
N GLY A 48 16.80 -20.55 19.84
CA GLY A 48 17.52 -19.28 20.02
C GLY A 48 19.02 -19.52 20.25
N LYS A 49 19.86 -19.13 19.27
CA LYS A 49 21.32 -19.31 19.33
C LYS A 49 21.99 -18.62 20.53
N ASN A 50 21.44 -17.50 20.97
CA ASN A 50 21.87 -16.74 22.14
C ASN A 50 20.65 -16.15 22.88
N ALA A 51 20.86 -15.61 24.07
CA ALA A 51 19.81 -15.05 24.92
C ALA A 51 19.06 -13.88 24.26
N ARG A 52 19.78 -13.06 23.47
CA ARG A 52 19.19 -11.99 22.64
C ARG A 52 18.20 -12.56 21.62
N ALA A 53 18.59 -13.58 20.86
CA ALA A 53 17.74 -14.20 19.84
C ALA A 53 16.53 -14.91 20.46
N LYS A 54 16.68 -15.58 21.62
CA LYS A 54 15.55 -16.16 22.37
C LYS A 54 14.43 -15.12 22.61
N ARG A 55 14.82 -13.91 23.05
CA ARG A 55 13.90 -12.78 23.31
C ARG A 55 13.33 -12.10 22.05
N GLU A 56 13.82 -12.46 20.87
CA GLU A 56 13.40 -11.88 19.58
C GLU A 56 12.54 -12.82 18.74
N ILE A 57 12.68 -14.14 18.93
CA ILE A 57 11.99 -15.17 18.14
C ILE A 57 11.03 -16.03 18.97
N GLY A 58 11.13 -15.97 20.30
CA GLY A 58 10.27 -16.71 21.22
C GLY A 58 9.10 -15.90 21.75
N GLU A 59 8.02 -16.58 22.12
CA GLU A 59 6.86 -16.00 22.78
C GLU A 59 7.12 -15.98 24.30
N LEU A 60 6.94 -14.83 24.97
CA LEU A 60 7.14 -14.74 26.42
C LEU A 60 6.10 -15.61 27.16
N ILE A 61 6.57 -16.57 27.96
CA ILE A 61 5.72 -17.41 28.80
C ILE A 61 5.14 -16.55 29.93
N PRO A 62 3.82 -16.57 30.19
CA PRO A 62 3.21 -15.73 31.21
C PRO A 62 3.72 -16.01 32.63
N ARG A 63 3.83 -14.95 33.46
CA ARG A 63 4.39 -15.05 34.83
C ARG A 63 3.63 -16.03 35.72
N GLU A 64 2.34 -16.23 35.47
CA GLU A 64 1.53 -17.22 36.19
C GLU A 64 1.99 -18.67 35.92
N ASP A 65 2.50 -18.93 34.70
CA ASP A 65 3.00 -20.24 34.28
C ASP A 65 4.50 -20.42 34.61
N THR A 66 5.23 -19.32 34.88
CA THR A 66 6.66 -19.38 35.26
C THR A 66 6.95 -19.50 36.76
N ALA A 67 5.92 -19.63 37.61
CA ALA A 67 6.06 -19.71 39.08
C ALA A 67 7.01 -20.82 39.58
N ALA A 68 7.28 -21.85 38.77
CA ALA A 68 8.29 -22.88 39.06
C ALA A 68 9.72 -22.31 39.21
N ILE A 69 10.04 -21.17 38.58
CA ILE A 69 11.35 -20.50 38.64
C ILE A 69 11.70 -20.13 40.09
N THR A 70 10.76 -19.60 40.88
CA THR A 70 10.99 -19.24 42.30
C THR A 70 10.73 -20.41 43.26
N ALA A 71 9.68 -21.20 43.00
CA ALA A 71 9.20 -22.20 43.96
C ALA A 71 9.93 -23.56 43.88
N ALA A 72 10.12 -24.13 42.68
CA ALA A 72 10.40 -25.55 42.49
C ALA A 72 11.78 -25.99 43.05
N LYS A 73 11.91 -27.28 43.44
CA LYS A 73 13.20 -27.84 43.89
C LYS A 73 14.19 -28.06 42.73
N SER A 74 13.68 -28.33 41.54
CA SER A 74 14.42 -28.54 40.28
C SER A 74 13.54 -28.12 39.09
N LEU A 75 14.12 -28.02 37.89
CA LEU A 75 13.40 -27.73 36.64
C LEU A 75 13.83 -28.71 35.52
N PRO A 76 12.88 -29.21 34.69
CA PRO A 76 13.17 -29.99 33.49
C PRO A 76 14.15 -29.28 32.54
N LYS A 77 14.92 -30.05 31.77
CA LYS A 77 15.99 -29.51 30.90
C LYS A 77 15.43 -28.66 29.76
N ASP A 78 14.38 -29.14 29.11
CA ASP A 78 13.60 -28.42 28.09
C ASP A 78 13.07 -27.08 28.62
N TYR A 79 12.58 -27.04 29.87
CA TYR A 79 12.13 -25.81 30.51
C TYR A 79 13.30 -24.86 30.81
N ARG A 80 14.45 -25.39 31.25
CA ARG A 80 15.67 -24.58 31.47
C ARG A 80 16.25 -24.03 30.17
N GLU A 81 16.14 -24.76 29.06
CA GLU A 81 16.57 -24.29 27.73
C GLU A 81 15.79 -23.04 27.26
N LYS A 82 14.55 -22.85 27.72
CA LYS A 82 13.70 -21.68 27.47
C LYS A 82 14.07 -20.42 28.26
N LEU A 83 14.90 -20.53 29.30
CA LEU A 83 15.19 -19.42 30.22
C LEU A 83 16.12 -18.36 29.61
N VAL A 84 15.91 -17.10 30.05
CA VAL A 84 16.81 -15.96 29.89
C VAL A 84 16.80 -15.08 31.14
N LEU A 85 17.95 -14.89 31.78
CA LEU A 85 18.18 -13.86 32.78
C LEU A 85 18.45 -12.51 32.08
N VAL A 86 17.72 -11.47 32.47
CA VAL A 86 17.80 -10.12 31.91
C VAL A 86 18.32 -9.15 32.97
N ILE A 87 19.60 -8.78 32.87
CA ILE A 87 20.28 -7.84 33.77
C ILE A 87 19.80 -6.41 33.54
N TYR A 88 19.51 -5.68 34.62
CA TYR A 88 19.05 -4.28 34.59
C TYR A 88 19.73 -3.33 35.58
N ASP A 89 20.59 -3.82 36.49
CA ASP A 89 21.51 -2.99 37.28
C ASP A 89 22.78 -3.76 37.68
N ILE A 90 23.78 -3.05 38.19
CA ILE A 90 25.02 -3.62 38.74
C ILE A 90 25.52 -2.79 39.93
N MET A 91 25.73 -3.44 41.07
CA MET A 91 26.06 -2.78 42.34
C MET A 91 27.53 -2.95 42.71
N LYS A 92 28.17 -4.03 42.26
CA LYS A 92 29.60 -4.32 42.50
C LYS A 92 30.20 -5.10 41.33
N LEU A 93 31.46 -4.83 40.98
CA LEU A 93 32.20 -5.53 39.94
C LEU A 93 33.67 -5.71 40.32
N LYS A 94 34.13 -6.96 40.42
CA LYS A 94 35.53 -7.34 40.72
C LYS A 94 36.09 -6.61 41.95
N GLY A 95 35.35 -6.65 43.06
CA GLY A 95 35.72 -5.98 44.30
C GLY A 95 35.38 -4.48 44.35
N LYS A 96 35.21 -3.80 43.22
CA LYS A 96 34.85 -2.38 43.17
C LYS A 96 33.34 -2.18 43.32
N ASP A 97 32.95 -1.44 44.36
CA ASP A 97 31.57 -0.99 44.52
C ASP A 97 31.19 0.08 43.49
N LEU A 98 30.00 -0.06 42.91
CA LEU A 98 29.47 0.80 41.84
C LEU A 98 28.22 1.57 42.27
N VAL A 99 27.67 1.31 43.47
CA VAL A 99 26.41 1.91 43.96
C VAL A 99 26.39 3.44 43.92
N ASN A 100 27.55 4.08 44.16
CA ASN A 100 27.72 5.53 44.17
C ASN A 100 27.81 6.17 42.76
N LEU A 101 27.88 5.37 41.69
CA LEU A 101 27.91 5.86 40.31
C LEU A 101 26.49 6.13 39.78
N PRO A 102 26.33 7.15 38.90
CA PRO A 102 25.13 7.34 38.07
C PRO A 102 24.66 6.05 37.38
N TYR A 103 23.35 5.85 37.28
CA TYR A 103 22.78 4.71 36.58
C TYR A 103 23.16 4.64 35.10
N SER A 104 23.41 5.78 34.44
CA SER A 104 23.98 5.85 33.09
C SER A 104 25.29 5.05 32.96
N GLU A 105 26.24 5.24 33.88
CA GLU A 105 27.52 4.54 33.89
C GLU A 105 27.40 3.09 34.40
N ARG A 106 26.54 2.82 35.39
CA ARG A 106 26.23 1.42 35.80
C ARG A 106 25.61 0.62 34.64
N ARG A 107 24.72 1.25 33.87
CA ARG A 107 24.12 0.68 32.66
C ARG A 107 25.14 0.40 31.57
N LYS A 108 25.99 1.38 31.23
CA LYS A 108 27.11 1.21 30.29
C LYS A 108 28.03 0.05 30.71
N THR A 109 28.29 -0.08 32.02
CA THR A 109 29.07 -1.19 32.59
C THR A 109 28.41 -2.56 32.37
N TYR A 110 27.16 -2.78 32.77
CA TYR A 110 26.53 -4.10 32.59
C TYR A 110 26.21 -4.42 31.13
N VAL A 111 25.89 -3.43 30.30
CA VAL A 111 25.67 -3.61 28.85
C VAL A 111 26.93 -4.13 28.17
N ASN A 112 28.09 -3.52 28.44
CA ASN A 112 29.37 -3.93 27.87
C ASN A 112 29.85 -5.29 28.40
N LEU A 113 29.60 -5.58 29.70
CA LEU A 113 29.96 -6.84 30.33
C LEU A 113 29.20 -8.05 29.72
N VAL A 114 27.90 -7.90 29.49
CA VAL A 114 27.03 -8.98 28.98
C VAL A 114 27.12 -9.08 27.45
N GLY A 115 27.01 -7.95 26.72
CA GLY A 115 26.99 -7.95 25.26
C GLY A 115 25.87 -8.81 24.67
N ASN A 116 26.17 -9.60 23.63
CA ASN A 116 25.22 -10.47 22.93
C ASN A 116 25.70 -11.94 22.81
N LYS A 117 26.73 -12.34 23.58
CA LYS A 117 27.48 -13.59 23.40
C LYS A 117 26.98 -14.80 24.21
N TYR A 118 26.16 -14.58 25.23
CA TYR A 118 25.68 -15.61 26.15
C TYR A 118 24.34 -16.22 25.70
N LYS A 119 24.09 -17.51 26.01
CA LYS A 119 22.89 -18.29 25.65
C LYS A 119 21.74 -18.14 26.64
N TYR A 120 22.01 -17.76 27.88
CA TYR A 120 21.02 -17.60 28.94
C TYR A 120 21.06 -16.22 29.62
N ILE A 121 22.10 -15.41 29.43
CA ILE A 121 22.19 -14.05 30.03
C ILE A 121 22.13 -12.97 28.94
N ASP A 122 21.29 -11.96 29.15
CA ASP A 122 21.12 -10.76 28.30
C ASP A 122 20.90 -9.51 29.19
N TYR A 123 20.87 -8.31 28.61
CA TYR A 123 20.60 -7.06 29.32
C TYR A 123 19.28 -6.40 28.91
N VAL A 124 18.74 -5.54 29.77
CA VAL A 124 17.46 -4.86 29.58
C VAL A 124 17.53 -3.81 28.45
N ARG A 125 16.51 -3.81 27.59
CA ARG A 125 16.34 -2.79 26.54
C ARG A 125 15.74 -1.53 27.15
N GLY A 126 16.20 -0.37 26.71
CA GLY A 126 15.79 0.93 27.24
C GLY A 126 16.68 2.02 26.66
N ASP A 127 16.06 3.14 26.30
CA ASP A 127 16.72 4.32 25.74
C ASP A 127 16.75 5.45 26.80
N LEU A 128 17.59 6.45 26.61
CA LEU A 128 17.60 7.66 27.45
C LEU A 128 16.53 8.64 26.96
N ALA A 129 15.64 9.09 27.85
CA ALA A 129 14.85 10.30 27.63
C ALA A 129 15.68 11.53 28.01
N LYS A 130 15.71 12.56 27.16
CA LYS A 130 16.28 13.88 27.47
C LYS A 130 15.23 14.97 27.62
N THR A 131 14.04 14.77 27.04
CA THR A 131 12.91 15.70 27.08
C THR A 131 11.65 15.03 27.62
N MET A 132 10.65 15.82 28.00
CA MET A 132 9.33 15.32 28.36
C MET A 132 8.65 14.59 27.18
N GLN A 133 8.88 15.06 25.94
CA GLN A 133 8.40 14.40 24.72
C GLN A 133 9.07 13.02 24.53
N ASP A 134 10.38 12.90 24.78
CA ASP A 134 11.05 11.60 24.79
C ASP A 134 10.48 10.68 25.86
N PHE A 135 10.23 11.19 27.06
CA PHE A 135 9.68 10.40 28.16
C PHE A 135 8.34 9.76 27.75
N PHE A 136 7.35 10.54 27.30
CA PHE A 136 6.07 9.99 26.86
C PHE A 136 6.20 9.08 25.63
N ARG A 137 7.03 9.43 24.65
CA ARG A 137 7.31 8.62 23.45
C ARG A 137 7.92 7.26 23.81
N LEU A 138 8.88 7.23 24.73
CA LEU A 138 9.56 6.01 25.18
C LEU A 138 8.67 5.19 26.13
N VAL A 139 7.85 5.82 26.97
CA VAL A 139 6.83 5.13 27.77
C VAL A 139 5.81 4.44 26.84
N LYS A 140 5.27 5.15 25.84
CA LYS A 140 4.35 4.60 24.82
C LYS A 140 5.00 3.44 24.02
N LYS A 141 6.29 3.57 23.67
CA LYS A 141 7.10 2.50 23.02
C LYS A 141 7.23 1.24 23.90
N TYR A 142 7.71 1.37 25.14
CA TYR A 142 8.09 0.21 25.96
C TYR A 142 6.92 -0.47 26.68
N ARG A 143 5.87 0.28 27.04
CA ARG A 143 4.64 -0.33 27.61
C ARG A 143 3.86 -1.17 26.59
N SER A 144 4.06 -0.92 25.29
CA SER A 144 3.33 -1.56 24.18
C SER A 144 4.03 -2.80 23.61
N VAL A 145 5.19 -3.20 24.15
CA VAL A 145 5.89 -4.43 23.74
C VAL A 145 5.05 -5.66 24.11
N LYS A 146 4.99 -6.69 23.24
CA LYS A 146 4.23 -7.93 23.50
C LYS A 146 4.71 -8.57 24.81
N GLY A 147 3.78 -8.80 25.75
CA GLY A 147 4.06 -9.34 27.08
C GLY A 147 4.60 -8.32 28.10
N SER A 148 4.69 -7.04 27.75
CA SER A 148 5.10 -5.98 28.68
C SER A 148 4.05 -5.74 29.75
N GLU A 149 4.49 -5.63 31.01
CA GLU A 149 3.68 -5.14 32.13
C GLU A 149 3.57 -3.60 32.16
N GLY A 150 4.45 -2.89 31.44
CA GLY A 150 4.61 -1.44 31.55
C GLY A 150 6.06 -1.00 31.37
N VAL A 151 6.52 -0.01 32.13
CA VAL A 151 7.89 0.54 32.05
C VAL A 151 8.44 0.83 33.44
N VAL A 152 9.72 0.50 33.65
CA VAL A 152 10.50 1.01 34.79
C VAL A 152 11.31 2.20 34.30
N CYS A 153 10.97 3.40 34.75
CA CYS A 153 11.76 4.59 34.52
C CYS A 153 12.71 4.77 35.70
N LYS A 154 13.99 5.04 35.41
CA LYS A 154 15.00 5.42 36.41
C LYS A 154 15.63 6.73 35.94
N ASP A 155 15.91 7.65 36.85
CA ASP A 155 16.73 8.82 36.54
C ASP A 155 18.12 8.38 36.03
N ALA A 156 18.73 9.12 35.11
CA ALA A 156 20.05 8.77 34.56
C ALA A 156 21.18 8.89 35.59
N ASN A 157 20.99 9.76 36.59
CA ASN A 157 21.99 10.16 37.58
C ASN A 157 21.83 9.45 38.93
N PHE A 158 20.73 8.71 39.16
CA PHE A 158 20.46 8.14 40.50
C PHE A 158 21.54 7.16 40.94
N LYS A 159 21.90 7.24 42.23
CA LYS A 159 22.81 6.33 42.92
C LYS A 159 22.00 5.20 43.57
N TYR A 160 22.51 3.98 43.57
CA TYR A 160 21.76 2.83 44.06
C TYR A 160 21.59 2.92 45.59
N PRO A 161 20.36 2.95 46.14
CA PRO A 161 20.14 3.11 47.58
C PRO A 161 20.52 1.84 48.36
N VAL A 162 21.38 1.99 49.38
CA VAL A 162 21.81 0.89 50.25
C VAL A 162 21.43 1.21 51.71
N LYS A 163 20.26 0.73 52.14
CA LYS A 163 19.80 0.72 53.53
C LYS A 163 19.86 -0.72 54.05
N TYR A 164 20.36 -0.89 55.28
CA TYR A 164 20.43 -2.18 55.98
C TYR A 164 19.19 -2.48 56.85
N LYS A 165 18.24 -1.54 56.93
CA LYS A 165 16.93 -1.68 57.60
C LYS A 165 15.86 -0.94 56.78
N GLY A 166 14.65 -1.47 56.74
CA GLY A 166 13.54 -0.93 55.93
C GLY A 166 13.65 -1.28 54.43
N GLU A 167 12.73 -0.77 53.62
CA GLU A 167 12.73 -1.00 52.17
C GLU A 167 13.66 -0.02 51.41
N ASN A 168 14.40 -0.56 50.43
CA ASN A 168 15.27 0.20 49.53
C ASN A 168 14.51 0.87 48.37
N ARG A 169 13.38 1.53 48.68
CA ARG A 169 12.73 2.44 47.73
C ARG A 169 13.49 3.77 47.66
N SER A 170 13.55 4.33 46.46
CA SER A 170 13.89 5.73 46.19
C SER A 170 12.89 6.32 45.20
N GLU A 171 12.84 7.66 45.14
CA GLU A 171 11.88 8.40 44.30
C GLU A 171 12.39 8.53 42.84
N ASP A 172 13.69 8.34 42.62
CA ASP A 172 14.36 8.32 41.31
C ASP A 172 13.96 7.11 40.42
N MET A 173 13.14 6.19 40.95
CA MET A 173 12.71 4.95 40.29
C MET A 173 11.20 4.76 40.33
N MET A 174 10.52 4.96 39.20
CA MET A 174 9.07 4.72 39.07
C MET A 174 8.76 3.49 38.21
N LYS A 175 7.66 2.79 38.54
CA LYS A 175 7.15 1.62 37.80
C LYS A 175 5.75 1.94 37.24
N ILE A 176 5.68 2.42 36.00
CA ILE A 176 4.41 2.67 35.30
C ILE A 176 3.86 1.31 34.83
N LYS A 177 2.64 0.93 35.23
CA LYS A 177 2.02 -0.35 34.88
C LYS A 177 0.78 -0.18 33.99
N ASN A 178 0.61 -1.11 33.06
CA ASN A 178 -0.59 -1.24 32.21
C ASN A 178 -1.75 -1.87 33.00
N LEU A 179 -2.26 -1.19 34.02
CA LEU A 179 -3.45 -1.63 34.74
C LEU A 179 -4.71 -1.43 33.87
N LYS A 180 -5.77 -2.21 34.14
CA LYS A 180 -7.09 -2.11 33.52
C LYS A 180 -8.12 -2.06 34.65
N GLU A 181 -9.16 -1.25 34.52
CA GLU A 181 -10.25 -1.22 35.50
C GLU A 181 -11.32 -2.27 35.16
N ILE A 182 -11.82 -2.94 36.20
CA ILE A 182 -13.02 -3.79 36.14
C ILE A 182 -13.79 -3.65 37.46
N ASP A 183 -15.10 -3.47 37.38
CA ASP A 183 -15.97 -3.43 38.54
C ASP A 183 -16.50 -4.84 38.88
N VAL A 184 -16.36 -5.22 40.14
CA VAL A 184 -16.64 -6.57 40.63
C VAL A 184 -17.47 -6.54 41.90
N ILE A 185 -18.28 -7.58 42.12
CA ILE A 185 -19.05 -7.74 43.35
C ILE A 185 -18.21 -8.46 44.41
N VAL A 186 -18.24 -7.94 45.64
CA VAL A 186 -17.64 -8.55 46.82
C VAL A 186 -18.60 -9.61 47.37
N LEU A 187 -18.24 -10.89 47.29
CA LEU A 187 -19.06 -11.99 47.86
C LEU A 187 -18.34 -12.77 48.97
N GLY A 188 -17.17 -12.29 49.42
CA GLY A 188 -16.42 -12.78 50.57
C GLY A 188 -15.40 -11.73 51.04
N ILE A 189 -15.04 -11.75 52.32
CA ILE A 189 -14.16 -10.75 52.95
C ILE A 189 -13.13 -11.48 53.81
N LYS A 190 -11.86 -11.11 53.70
CA LYS A 190 -10.76 -11.62 54.54
C LYS A 190 -9.90 -10.48 55.08
N GLU A 191 -10.07 -10.16 56.35
CA GLU A 191 -9.19 -9.24 57.06
C GLU A 191 -7.85 -9.91 57.40
N LYS A 192 -6.75 -9.18 57.24
CA LYS A 192 -5.42 -9.63 57.67
C LYS A 192 -5.31 -9.53 59.19
N LYS A 193 -4.74 -10.57 59.80
CA LYS A 193 -4.45 -10.62 61.24
C LYS A 193 -2.96 -10.65 61.52
N SER A 194 -2.55 -10.12 62.66
CA SER A 194 -1.19 -10.17 63.19
C SER A 194 -0.72 -11.62 63.35
N LYS A 195 0.44 -11.96 62.78
CA LYS A 195 1.06 -13.28 63.00
C LYS A 195 1.60 -13.49 64.42
N LYS A 196 1.73 -12.43 65.23
CA LYS A 196 2.22 -12.50 66.62
C LYS A 196 1.10 -12.49 67.65
N THR A 197 0.04 -11.71 67.42
CA THR A 197 -1.01 -11.44 68.42
C THR A 197 -2.41 -11.90 67.98
N GLY A 198 -2.60 -12.32 66.71
CA GLY A 198 -3.90 -12.75 66.18
C GLY A 198 -4.94 -11.63 65.94
N GLU A 199 -4.60 -10.40 66.34
CA GLU A 199 -5.46 -9.22 66.23
C GLU A 199 -5.67 -8.76 64.77
N PRO A 200 -6.80 -8.10 64.44
CA PRO A 200 -7.03 -7.54 63.10
C PRO A 200 -6.09 -6.37 62.79
N LEU A 201 -5.58 -6.30 61.57
CA LEU A 201 -4.67 -5.26 61.08
C LEU A 201 -5.37 -4.15 60.25
N GLY A 202 -6.70 -4.03 60.36
CA GLY A 202 -7.49 -3.05 59.61
C GLY A 202 -7.37 -3.14 58.08
N THR A 203 -6.84 -4.25 57.56
CA THR A 203 -6.47 -4.42 56.15
C THR A 203 -7.27 -5.57 55.55
N TYR A 204 -8.19 -5.25 54.66
CA TYR A 204 -9.18 -6.16 54.09
C TYR A 204 -8.79 -6.60 52.68
N MET A 205 -8.99 -7.87 52.36
CA MET A 205 -8.90 -8.44 51.01
C MET A 205 -10.26 -9.02 50.63
N TYR A 206 -10.72 -8.75 49.41
CA TYR A 206 -12.08 -9.09 48.97
C TYR A 206 -12.08 -10.26 48.01
N GLU A 207 -13.04 -11.16 48.17
CA GLU A 207 -13.31 -12.24 47.24
C GLU A 207 -14.27 -11.75 46.15
N CYS A 208 -13.71 -11.54 44.96
CA CYS A 208 -14.34 -10.80 43.88
C CYS A 208 -14.90 -11.74 42.80
N TYR A 209 -16.08 -11.39 42.29
CA TYR A 209 -16.76 -12.13 41.24
C TYR A 209 -17.22 -11.19 40.10
N ILE A 210 -17.29 -11.72 38.89
CA ILE A 210 -17.85 -11.06 37.68
C ILE A 210 -19.23 -11.66 37.36
N ARG A 211 -20.13 -10.89 36.74
CA ARG A 211 -21.47 -11.38 36.40
C ARG A 211 -21.42 -12.27 35.16
N ILE A 212 -21.95 -13.50 35.24
CA ILE A 212 -22.11 -14.40 34.08
C ILE A 212 -23.59 -14.54 33.71
N PRO A 213 -23.92 -14.82 32.45
CA PRO A 213 -25.31 -15.06 32.05
C PRO A 213 -25.70 -16.55 32.29
N PRO A 214 -27.00 -16.87 32.51
CA PRO A 214 -27.43 -18.22 32.91
C PRO A 214 -27.04 -19.34 31.93
N GLU A 215 -27.04 -19.07 30.62
CA GLU A 215 -26.72 -20.04 29.57
C GLU A 215 -25.25 -20.49 29.58
N GLU A 216 -24.35 -19.67 30.13
CA GLU A 216 -22.92 -19.99 30.30
C GLU A 216 -22.67 -20.90 31.51
N VAL A 217 -23.54 -20.93 32.53
CA VAL A 217 -23.33 -21.60 33.84
C VAL A 217 -22.81 -23.04 33.69
N LYS A 218 -23.41 -23.81 32.78
CA LYS A 218 -23.02 -25.19 32.47
C LYS A 218 -21.55 -25.36 32.01
N ASN A 219 -20.94 -24.30 31.47
CA ASN A 219 -19.57 -24.28 30.97
C ASN A 219 -18.53 -24.01 32.08
N TRP A 220 -18.94 -23.51 33.25
CA TRP A 220 -18.03 -23.10 34.33
C TRP A 220 -17.75 -24.19 35.36
N TYR A 221 -16.70 -23.99 36.17
CA TYR A 221 -16.37 -24.87 37.29
C TYR A 221 -17.28 -24.57 38.49
N PRO A 222 -18.10 -25.53 39.00
CA PRO A 222 -19.17 -25.23 39.97
C PRO A 222 -18.71 -24.47 41.22
N ASN A 223 -17.57 -24.84 41.81
CA ASN A 223 -17.07 -24.23 43.05
C ASN A 223 -16.54 -22.78 42.88
N ASP A 224 -16.49 -22.26 41.65
CA ASP A 224 -16.21 -20.84 41.38
C ASP A 224 -17.49 -20.03 41.14
N LEU A 225 -18.66 -20.66 41.10
CA LEU A 225 -19.94 -19.99 40.92
C LEU A 225 -20.58 -19.68 42.26
N LYS A 226 -21.24 -18.52 42.33
CA LYS A 226 -22.07 -18.13 43.47
C LYS A 226 -23.28 -17.35 42.99
N GLU A 227 -24.46 -17.74 43.46
CA GLU A 227 -25.67 -16.95 43.25
C GLU A 227 -25.78 -15.84 44.31
N TYR A 228 -26.25 -14.68 43.89
CA TYR A 228 -26.60 -13.56 44.76
C TYR A 228 -27.72 -12.75 44.12
N ASN A 229 -28.81 -12.50 44.86
CA ASN A 229 -29.99 -11.75 44.41
C ASN A 229 -30.53 -12.19 43.03
N GLY A 230 -30.71 -13.50 42.83
CA GLY A 230 -31.26 -14.08 41.58
C GLY A 230 -30.32 -13.99 40.36
N LYS A 231 -29.03 -13.73 40.57
CA LYS A 231 -28.01 -13.63 39.53
C LYS A 231 -26.81 -14.51 39.88
N ILE A 232 -26.22 -15.13 38.86
CA ILE A 232 -25.06 -16.01 39.03
C ILE A 232 -23.78 -15.26 38.66
N TYR A 233 -22.78 -15.34 39.54
CA TYR A 233 -21.49 -14.69 39.40
C TYR A 233 -20.38 -15.74 39.41
N ALA A 234 -19.31 -15.50 38.64
CA ALA A 234 -18.12 -16.35 38.59
C ALA A 234 -16.93 -15.67 39.27
N LYS A 235 -16.24 -16.41 40.14
CA LYS A 235 -15.09 -15.96 40.92
C LYS A 235 -13.91 -15.60 40.02
N ILE A 236 -13.38 -14.40 40.19
CA ILE A 236 -12.18 -13.93 39.47
C ILE A 236 -10.93 -13.88 40.35
N GLY A 237 -11.09 -13.80 41.67
CA GLY A 237 -10.00 -14.01 42.62
C GLY A 237 -10.13 -13.19 43.90
N MET A 238 -9.03 -13.10 44.65
CA MET A 238 -8.90 -12.16 45.76
C MET A 238 -8.36 -10.82 45.26
N SER A 239 -8.83 -9.70 45.81
CA SER A 239 -8.17 -8.40 45.70
C SER A 239 -6.89 -8.35 46.53
N TYR A 240 -6.04 -7.35 46.26
CA TYR A 240 -5.01 -6.93 47.21
C TYR A 240 -5.62 -6.22 48.42
N GLY A 241 -4.81 -6.07 49.48
CA GLY A 241 -5.24 -5.52 50.76
C GLY A 241 -5.45 -4.00 50.71
N THR A 242 -6.55 -3.52 51.27
CA THR A 242 -6.90 -2.10 51.42
C THR A 242 -7.38 -1.81 52.83
N SER A 243 -7.28 -0.56 53.29
CA SER A 243 -7.88 -0.08 54.54
C SER A 243 -9.39 0.18 54.41
N VAL A 244 -9.90 0.34 53.18
CA VAL A 244 -11.32 0.60 52.91
C VAL A 244 -12.16 -0.64 53.22
N LYS A 245 -13.10 -0.51 54.17
CA LYS A 245 -13.99 -1.59 54.62
C LYS A 245 -15.26 -1.68 53.77
N CYS A 246 -15.44 -2.79 53.07
CA CYS A 246 -16.61 -3.11 52.26
C CYS A 246 -17.47 -4.20 52.93
N LYS A 247 -18.71 -4.36 52.45
CA LYS A 247 -19.69 -5.38 52.84
C LYS A 247 -19.88 -6.39 51.69
N ILE A 248 -20.47 -7.54 51.99
CA ILE A 248 -20.93 -8.46 50.93
C ILE A 248 -22.04 -7.76 50.13
N GLY A 249 -21.97 -7.88 48.80
CA GLY A 249 -22.86 -7.21 47.85
C GLY A 249 -22.35 -5.84 47.38
N ASP A 250 -21.30 -5.27 47.98
CA ASP A 250 -20.69 -4.04 47.48
C ASP A 250 -20.04 -4.27 46.10
N ILE A 251 -20.17 -3.28 45.21
CA ILE A 251 -19.38 -3.19 43.98
C ILE A 251 -18.12 -2.37 44.24
N ILE A 252 -16.98 -2.87 43.77
CA ILE A 252 -15.66 -2.22 43.91
C ILE A 252 -14.92 -2.23 42.57
N THR A 253 -14.17 -1.17 42.28
CA THR A 253 -13.29 -1.12 41.11
C THR A 253 -11.95 -1.72 41.47
N VAL A 254 -11.54 -2.76 40.74
CA VAL A 254 -10.24 -3.41 40.89
C VAL A 254 -9.43 -3.18 39.62
N MET A 255 -8.13 -2.97 39.78
CA MET A 255 -7.17 -2.64 38.73
C MET A 255 -6.16 -3.77 38.46
N PRO A 256 -6.56 -4.92 37.87
CA PRO A 256 -5.62 -5.95 37.45
C PRO A 256 -4.76 -5.51 36.25
N ILE A 257 -3.55 -6.08 36.13
CA ILE A 257 -2.69 -5.93 34.95
C ILE A 257 -3.12 -6.83 33.78
N ARG A 258 -3.86 -7.91 34.09
CA ARG A 258 -4.31 -8.94 33.16
C ARG A 258 -5.47 -9.72 33.76
N ILE A 259 -6.42 -10.11 32.92
CA ILE A 259 -7.39 -11.17 33.20
C ILE A 259 -7.04 -12.36 32.29
N ARG A 260 -7.19 -13.59 32.80
CA ARG A 260 -6.90 -14.84 32.07
C ARG A 260 -8.06 -15.82 32.27
N PHE A 261 -8.66 -16.23 31.16
CA PHE A 261 -9.54 -17.41 31.12
C PHE A 261 -8.70 -18.66 30.81
N TYR A 262 -9.08 -19.79 31.40
CA TYR A 262 -8.44 -21.08 31.14
C TYR A 262 -9.44 -22.22 31.39
N THR A 263 -9.21 -23.36 30.74
CA THR A 263 -10.05 -24.55 30.90
C THR A 263 -9.37 -25.53 31.86
N LYS A 264 -10.10 -26.04 32.85
CA LYS A 264 -9.68 -27.15 33.70
C LYS A 264 -10.78 -28.21 33.71
N ASN A 265 -10.44 -29.47 33.42
CA ASN A 265 -11.37 -30.60 33.36
C ASN A 265 -12.62 -30.30 32.49
N GLY A 266 -12.41 -29.68 31.31
CA GLY A 266 -13.48 -29.28 30.40
C GLY A 266 -14.31 -28.04 30.82
N LYS A 267 -14.07 -27.45 32.00
CA LYS A 267 -14.79 -26.28 32.50
C LYS A 267 -13.97 -24.98 32.43
N LYS A 268 -14.63 -23.88 32.06
CA LYS A 268 -14.10 -22.50 32.08
C LYS A 268 -13.84 -22.06 33.53
N ARG A 269 -12.67 -21.43 33.75
CA ARG A 269 -12.30 -20.68 34.95
C ARG A 269 -11.71 -19.34 34.54
N VAL A 270 -11.75 -18.35 35.42
CA VAL A 270 -11.11 -17.05 35.21
C VAL A 270 -10.21 -16.70 36.41
N THR A 271 -9.16 -15.94 36.16
CA THR A 271 -8.24 -15.43 37.17
C THR A 271 -7.68 -14.07 36.74
N TRP A 272 -7.07 -13.33 37.65
CA TRP A 272 -6.43 -12.05 37.40
C TRP A 272 -5.04 -11.92 38.05
N MET A 273 -4.29 -10.90 37.62
CA MET A 273 -2.92 -10.63 38.06
C MET A 273 -2.78 -9.17 38.52
N PHE A 274 -2.04 -8.94 39.62
CA PHE A 274 -1.94 -7.65 40.34
C PHE A 274 -3.29 -6.93 40.58
N PRO A 275 -4.29 -7.57 41.23
CA PRO A 275 -5.61 -6.99 41.46
C PRO A 275 -5.61 -5.90 42.55
N TYR A 276 -5.13 -4.71 42.19
CA TYR A 276 -5.07 -3.54 43.07
C TYR A 276 -6.47 -2.98 43.34
N PHE A 277 -6.83 -2.70 44.59
CA PHE A 277 -8.11 -2.04 44.93
C PHE A 277 -8.03 -0.55 44.57
N LYS A 278 -8.89 -0.06 43.68
CA LYS A 278 -8.98 1.38 43.37
C LYS A 278 -9.91 2.09 44.35
N GLU A 279 -11.19 1.74 44.32
CA GLU A 279 -12.26 2.46 45.02
C GLU A 279 -13.51 1.57 45.18
N LYS A 280 -14.45 2.01 46.02
CA LYS A 280 -15.79 1.42 46.12
C LYS A 280 -16.76 2.20 45.23
N LYS A 281 -17.69 1.51 44.58
CA LYS A 281 -18.71 2.07 43.68
C LYS A 281 -20.13 1.95 44.26
N PRO A 282 -20.51 2.76 45.27
CA PRO A 282 -21.83 2.69 45.90
C PRO A 282 -22.99 3.04 44.95
N GLU A 283 -22.71 3.76 43.85
CA GLU A 283 -23.66 4.10 42.79
C GLU A 283 -23.97 2.92 41.86
N LYS A 284 -23.05 1.94 41.75
CA LYS A 284 -23.15 0.83 40.81
C LYS A 284 -23.85 -0.37 41.46
N LYS A 285 -24.94 -0.81 40.84
CA LYS A 285 -25.85 -1.86 41.39
C LYS A 285 -25.52 -3.29 40.96
N ASP A 286 -24.44 -3.50 40.21
CA ASP A 286 -24.05 -4.82 39.68
C ASP A 286 -22.57 -4.86 39.27
N ALA A 287 -21.98 -6.06 39.22
CA ALA A 287 -20.64 -6.27 38.66
C ALA A 287 -20.64 -6.10 37.14
N ASP A 288 -19.45 -5.88 36.56
CA ASP A 288 -19.29 -5.93 35.12
C ASP A 288 -19.61 -7.33 34.57
N PRO A 289 -20.23 -7.40 33.37
CA PRO A 289 -20.58 -8.66 32.74
C PRO A 289 -19.35 -9.37 32.17
N LEU A 290 -19.48 -10.69 31.99
CA LEU A 290 -18.49 -11.57 31.38
C LEU A 290 -17.85 -11.00 30.10
N SER A 291 -18.62 -10.31 29.26
CA SER A 291 -18.13 -9.69 28.02
C SER A 291 -17.09 -8.58 28.24
N VAL A 292 -17.11 -7.87 29.38
CA VAL A 292 -16.06 -6.92 29.79
C VAL A 292 -14.80 -7.68 30.21
N ALA A 293 -14.95 -8.67 31.09
CA ALA A 293 -13.82 -9.51 31.52
C ALA A 293 -13.12 -10.20 30.33
N GLU A 294 -13.89 -10.71 29.36
CA GLU A 294 -13.34 -11.32 28.13
C GLU A 294 -12.71 -10.30 27.17
N LYS A 295 -13.21 -9.05 27.09
CA LYS A 295 -12.51 -7.96 26.38
C LYS A 295 -11.16 -7.65 27.03
N LEU A 296 -11.12 -7.49 28.35
CA LEU A 296 -9.89 -7.21 29.10
C LEU A 296 -8.89 -8.38 29.04
N ALA A 297 -9.37 -9.62 29.01
CA ALA A 297 -8.51 -10.79 28.81
C ALA A 297 -7.89 -10.85 27.41
N LYS A 298 -8.61 -10.40 26.37
CA LYS A 298 -8.10 -10.27 24.99
C LYS A 298 -7.01 -9.19 24.85
N LEU A 299 -7.00 -8.15 25.69
CA LEU A 299 -5.93 -7.15 25.75
C LEU A 299 -4.63 -7.68 26.39
N GLY A 300 -4.72 -8.66 27.29
CA GLY A 300 -3.57 -9.22 27.98
C GLY A 300 -2.85 -8.21 28.89
N THR A 301 -1.52 -8.17 28.83
CA THR A 301 -0.70 -7.26 29.66
C THR A 301 -0.47 -5.88 29.02
N GLY A 302 -0.69 -5.72 27.72
CA GLY A 302 -0.52 -4.43 27.03
C GLY A 302 -1.50 -3.35 27.53
N PRO A 303 -1.29 -2.07 27.22
CA PRO A 303 -2.30 -1.06 27.48
C PRO A 303 -3.57 -1.34 26.65
N PRO A 304 -4.73 -0.74 26.99
CA PRO A 304 -5.76 -0.48 25.99
C PRO A 304 -5.16 0.24 24.78
N PRO A 305 -5.75 0.17 23.57
CA PRO A 305 -5.39 1.09 22.49
C PRO A 305 -5.73 2.51 22.95
N GLU A 306 -4.71 3.27 23.38
CA GLU A 306 -4.94 4.55 24.05
C GLU A 306 -5.45 5.61 23.08
N GLN A 307 -6.62 6.15 23.43
CA GLN A 307 -7.08 7.46 23.00
C GLN A 307 -6.05 8.53 23.44
N LEU A 308 -6.21 9.76 22.92
CA LEU A 308 -5.27 10.88 23.05
C LEU A 308 -4.04 10.79 22.11
N ASP A 309 -4.34 10.93 20.81
CA ASP A 309 -3.56 11.79 19.92
C ASP A 309 -4.54 12.83 19.35
N TRP A 310 -4.84 13.86 20.16
CA TRP A 310 -6.03 14.70 20.04
C TRP A 310 -5.97 15.76 18.92
N GLU A 311 -4.85 15.84 18.22
CA GLU A 311 -4.68 16.61 16.97
C GLU A 311 -4.73 15.71 15.71
N HIS A 312 -4.91 14.39 15.86
CA HIS A 312 -4.83 13.41 14.76
C HIS A 312 -6.12 12.66 14.40
N ASP A 313 -7.20 12.74 15.20
CA ASP A 313 -8.48 12.06 14.90
C ASP A 313 -9.47 12.95 14.11
N LEU A 314 -9.01 13.46 12.96
CA LEU A 314 -9.88 13.76 11.81
C LEU A 314 -9.53 12.82 10.65
N GLU A 315 -10.55 12.48 9.86
CA GLU A 315 -10.52 11.61 8.67
C GLU A 315 -10.33 10.09 8.87
N THR A 316 -11.46 9.41 8.97
CA THR A 316 -11.81 8.20 8.17
C THR A 316 -10.70 7.49 7.39
N VAL A 317 -10.12 6.42 7.98
CA VAL A 317 -9.42 5.39 7.19
C VAL A 317 -9.85 3.97 7.63
N ILE A 318 -10.74 3.34 6.87
CA ILE A 318 -11.02 1.90 6.98
C ILE A 318 -9.79 1.13 6.47
N ARG A 319 -8.85 0.81 7.37
CA ARG A 319 -7.63 0.06 7.04
C ARG A 319 -7.92 -1.43 6.92
N ILE A 320 -8.44 -1.86 5.76
CA ILE A 320 -8.53 -3.26 5.37
C ILE A 320 -7.11 -3.83 5.32
N ARG A 321 -6.67 -4.49 6.39
CA ARG A 321 -5.39 -5.19 6.43
C ARG A 321 -5.50 -6.42 5.54
N MET A 322 -4.79 -6.43 4.42
CA MET A 322 -4.73 -7.63 3.57
C MET A 322 -4.18 -8.81 4.38
N VAL A 323 -4.90 -9.93 4.36
CA VAL A 323 -4.37 -11.20 4.86
C VAL A 323 -3.05 -11.53 4.15
N THR A 324 -2.08 -12.01 4.93
CA THR A 324 -0.77 -12.46 4.41
C THR A 324 -1.00 -13.41 3.24
N CYS A 325 -0.47 -13.07 2.06
CA CYS A 325 -0.68 -13.86 0.85
C CYS A 325 -0.30 -15.33 1.11
N PRO A 326 -1.20 -16.32 0.93
CA PRO A 326 -0.90 -17.71 1.30
C PRO A 326 0.29 -18.28 0.51
N PHE A 327 0.46 -17.80 -0.73
CA PHE A 327 1.58 -18.17 -1.59
C PHE A 327 2.90 -17.49 -1.22
N TYR A 328 2.97 -16.61 -0.22
CA TYR A 328 4.23 -15.92 0.17
C TYR A 328 5.37 -16.86 0.56
N ALA A 329 5.07 -18.13 0.87
CA ALA A 329 6.05 -19.16 1.20
C ALA A 329 6.50 -19.99 -0.01
N ASP A 330 5.76 -19.95 -1.12
CA ASP A 330 5.96 -20.78 -2.30
C ASP A 330 6.98 -20.15 -3.26
N TYR A 331 8.08 -20.87 -3.51
CA TYR A 331 9.17 -20.41 -4.38
C TYR A 331 8.86 -20.51 -5.87
N SER A 332 7.82 -21.26 -6.27
CA SER A 332 7.35 -21.33 -7.66
C SER A 332 6.36 -20.21 -7.99
N ILE A 333 5.50 -19.85 -7.04
CA ILE A 333 4.40 -18.88 -7.23
C ILE A 333 4.79 -17.44 -6.84
N CYS A 334 5.58 -17.22 -5.78
CA CYS A 334 5.83 -15.87 -5.26
C CYS A 334 7.14 -15.22 -5.79
N PRO A 335 7.07 -14.22 -6.70
CA PRO A 335 8.28 -13.53 -7.17
C PRO A 335 8.97 -12.71 -6.06
N LEU A 336 8.20 -12.22 -5.07
CA LEU A 336 8.77 -11.49 -3.94
C LEU A 336 9.59 -12.41 -3.01
N ARG A 337 9.21 -13.69 -2.86
CA ARG A 337 10.04 -14.65 -2.09
C ARG A 337 11.31 -15.03 -2.84
N LYS A 338 11.27 -15.14 -4.17
CA LYS A 338 12.50 -15.29 -4.99
C LYS A 338 13.48 -14.13 -4.77
N ARG A 339 12.98 -12.89 -4.67
CA ARG A 339 13.82 -11.67 -4.55
C ARG A 339 14.20 -11.27 -3.11
N PHE A 340 13.38 -11.59 -2.11
CA PHE A 340 13.51 -11.10 -0.73
C PHE A 340 13.48 -12.21 0.35
N GLY A 341 13.41 -13.49 -0.04
CA GLY A 341 13.34 -14.63 0.89
C GLY A 341 14.63 -14.90 1.68
N ILE A 342 15.75 -14.31 1.27
CA ILE A 342 17.08 -14.44 1.91
C ILE A 342 17.41 -13.10 2.60
N ARG A 343 17.81 -13.15 3.87
CA ARG A 343 18.08 -11.92 4.66
C ARG A 343 19.37 -11.24 4.18
N ARG A 344 19.23 -10.00 3.66
CA ARG A 344 20.34 -9.12 3.21
C ARG A 344 21.57 -9.12 4.13
N ALA A 345 21.37 -9.15 5.45
CA ALA A 345 22.43 -9.08 6.47
C ALA A 345 23.48 -10.22 6.47
N ILE A 346 23.33 -11.27 5.64
CA ILE A 346 24.32 -12.36 5.52
C ILE A 346 25.20 -12.19 4.28
N MET A 347 24.73 -11.47 3.24
CA MET A 347 25.39 -11.43 1.92
C MET A 347 26.68 -10.59 1.90
N ASN A 348 26.79 -9.56 2.73
CA ASN A 348 27.85 -8.55 2.62
C ASN A 348 29.24 -8.99 3.14
N LEU A 349 29.40 -10.24 3.62
CA LEU A 349 30.65 -10.72 4.24
C LEU A 349 31.10 -12.12 3.78
N ALA A 350 30.38 -12.75 2.85
CA ALA A 350 30.72 -14.09 2.38
C ALA A 350 31.62 -14.05 1.14
N ARG A 351 32.88 -14.50 1.27
CA ARG A 351 33.54 -15.17 0.13
C ARG A 351 32.84 -16.51 -0.07
N VAL A 352 32.40 -16.80 -1.28
CA VAL A 352 31.81 -18.10 -1.64
C VAL A 352 32.92 -18.95 -2.23
N GLU A 353 33.08 -20.17 -1.72
CA GLU A 353 34.03 -21.15 -2.22
C GLU A 353 33.24 -22.32 -2.82
N GLU A 354 33.43 -22.56 -4.12
CA GLU A 354 32.73 -23.59 -4.88
C GLU A 354 33.59 -24.86 -4.95
N GLU A 355 33.04 -26.01 -4.56
CA GLU A 355 33.76 -27.29 -4.60
C GLU A 355 33.69 -27.91 -6.00
N VAL A 356 34.76 -27.71 -6.77
CA VAL A 356 34.93 -28.19 -8.15
C VAL A 356 35.81 -29.44 -8.22
N LEU A 357 35.65 -30.21 -9.29
CA LEU A 357 36.53 -31.34 -9.61
C LEU A 357 37.85 -30.82 -10.19
N LYS A 358 39.00 -31.11 -9.54
CA LYS A 358 40.34 -30.63 -9.93
C LYS A 358 40.92 -31.31 -11.17
N TYR A 359 40.60 -32.58 -11.38
CA TYR A 359 41.23 -33.44 -12.38
C TYR A 359 40.15 -34.07 -13.27
N PRO A 360 40.36 -34.18 -14.60
CA PRO A 360 39.39 -34.79 -15.49
C PRO A 360 39.20 -36.27 -15.14
N VAL A 361 37.94 -36.72 -15.12
CA VAL A 361 37.54 -38.12 -14.88
C VAL A 361 36.46 -38.53 -15.89
N MET A 362 36.36 -39.82 -16.17
CA MET A 362 35.50 -40.36 -17.23
C MET A 362 33.99 -40.07 -17.06
N CYS A 363 33.51 -39.82 -15.83
CA CYS A 363 32.10 -39.53 -15.57
C CYS A 363 31.83 -38.01 -15.60
N PRO A 364 31.14 -37.47 -16.62
CA PRO A 364 30.90 -36.02 -16.75
C PRO A 364 29.94 -35.46 -15.68
N LEU A 365 29.23 -36.32 -14.95
CA LEU A 365 28.41 -35.89 -13.81
C LEU A 365 29.26 -35.59 -12.56
N ALA A 366 30.51 -36.06 -12.49
CA ALA A 366 31.37 -35.92 -11.31
C ALA A 366 31.87 -34.47 -11.07
N SER A 367 31.73 -33.58 -12.05
CA SER A 367 31.97 -32.13 -11.92
C SER A 367 30.75 -31.34 -11.46
N ILE A 368 29.54 -31.93 -11.54
CA ILE A 368 28.26 -31.31 -11.14
C ILE A 368 27.79 -31.85 -9.80
N PHE A 369 28.08 -33.12 -9.51
CA PHE A 369 27.74 -33.81 -8.27
C PHE A 369 28.97 -34.53 -7.71
N LYS A 370 29.20 -34.43 -6.40
CA LYS A 370 30.32 -35.10 -5.74
C LYS A 370 30.14 -36.62 -5.80
N CYS A 371 30.96 -37.29 -6.62
CA CYS A 371 30.82 -38.71 -6.90
C CYS A 371 31.27 -39.55 -5.69
N PRO A 372 30.45 -40.47 -5.15
CA PRO A 372 30.82 -41.27 -3.99
C PRO A 372 31.98 -42.25 -4.24
N TYR A 373 32.30 -42.52 -5.51
CA TYR A 373 33.42 -43.38 -5.93
C TYR A 373 34.74 -42.63 -6.13
N LEU A 374 34.75 -41.29 -6.04
CA LEU A 374 35.97 -40.47 -6.17
C LEU A 374 36.41 -39.97 -4.79
N LYS A 375 37.70 -40.15 -4.47
CA LYS A 375 38.24 -39.74 -3.17
C LYS A 375 38.30 -38.21 -3.05
N PRO A 376 38.15 -37.62 -1.83
CA PRO A 376 38.02 -36.17 -1.67
C PRO A 376 39.13 -35.32 -2.27
N TYR A 377 40.36 -35.83 -2.45
CA TYR A 377 41.45 -35.07 -3.05
C TYR A 377 41.25 -34.75 -4.54
N TYR A 378 40.35 -35.47 -5.24
CA TYR A 378 39.93 -35.13 -6.61
C TYR A 378 39.11 -33.83 -6.66
N TYR A 379 38.60 -33.36 -5.52
CA TYR A 379 37.83 -32.14 -5.39
C TYR A 379 38.66 -31.01 -4.75
N GLY A 380 38.29 -29.76 -5.00
CA GLY A 380 38.96 -28.57 -4.50
C GLY A 380 38.06 -27.35 -4.53
N PHE A 381 38.44 -26.31 -3.81
CA PHE A 381 37.63 -25.10 -3.67
C PHE A 381 38.19 -23.96 -4.52
N ILE A 382 37.32 -23.27 -5.27
CA ILE A 382 37.64 -22.02 -5.99
C ILE A 382 36.82 -20.86 -5.42
N GLY A 383 37.46 -19.71 -5.21
CA GLY A 383 36.81 -18.53 -4.65
C GLY A 383 36.04 -17.75 -5.70
N VAL A 384 34.70 -17.73 -5.59
CA VAL A 384 33.79 -17.03 -6.50
C VAL A 384 33.29 -15.74 -5.84
N LYS A 385 33.36 -14.62 -6.57
CA LYS A 385 32.98 -13.30 -6.09
C LYS A 385 31.54 -12.99 -6.49
N TYR A 386 30.63 -12.95 -5.53
CA TYR A 386 29.19 -12.74 -5.78
C TYR A 386 28.86 -11.25 -5.97
N TYR A 387 28.28 -10.89 -7.10
CA TYR A 387 27.86 -9.52 -7.44
C TYR A 387 26.32 -9.37 -7.36
N PRO A 388 25.77 -8.56 -6.44
CA PRO A 388 24.32 -8.36 -6.31
C PRO A 388 23.62 -7.62 -7.46
N GLU A 389 24.37 -6.93 -8.34
CA GLU A 389 23.82 -6.00 -9.33
C GLU A 389 23.01 -6.65 -10.48
N LEU A 390 23.19 -7.95 -10.76
CA LEU A 390 22.51 -8.67 -11.86
C LEU A 390 21.01 -8.97 -11.58
N SER A 391 20.22 -7.92 -11.27
CA SER A 391 18.75 -8.03 -11.09
C SER A 391 17.91 -7.04 -11.92
N GLU A 392 18.53 -6.41 -12.91
CA GLU A 392 17.81 -5.69 -13.97
C GLU A 392 17.38 -6.67 -15.08
N GLU A 393 16.23 -6.36 -15.71
CA GLU A 393 15.66 -7.06 -16.88
C GLU A 393 15.55 -8.61 -16.86
N ILE A 394 14.80 -9.18 -15.90
CA ILE A 394 14.09 -10.47 -16.14
C ILE A 394 12.58 -10.28 -15.94
N GLY A 395 11.82 -10.55 -17.00
CA GLY A 395 10.37 -10.27 -17.09
C GLY A 395 9.49 -11.24 -16.29
N TYR A 396 9.30 -10.95 -15.00
CA TYR A 396 8.37 -11.68 -14.10
C TYR A 396 6.89 -11.37 -14.35
N TYR A 397 6.41 -11.63 -15.56
CA TYR A 397 4.96 -11.76 -15.81
C TYR A 397 4.43 -12.98 -15.04
N VAL A 398 3.44 -12.75 -14.18
CA VAL A 398 2.70 -13.85 -13.54
C VAL A 398 1.97 -14.62 -14.64
N ASN A 399 2.18 -15.94 -14.71
CA ASN A 399 1.52 -16.77 -15.71
C ASN A 399 0.02 -16.90 -15.38
N GLU A 400 -0.82 -16.03 -15.94
CA GLU A 400 -2.26 -16.00 -15.69
C GLU A 400 -2.95 -17.35 -15.94
N ASN A 401 -2.42 -18.18 -16.85
CA ASN A 401 -2.95 -19.52 -17.15
C ASN A 401 -2.60 -20.57 -16.08
N ALA A 402 -1.64 -20.28 -15.18
CA ALA A 402 -1.29 -21.09 -14.03
C ALA A 402 -1.90 -20.56 -12.72
N LEU A 403 -2.63 -19.45 -12.76
CA LEU A 403 -3.33 -18.91 -11.59
C LEU A 403 -4.72 -19.56 -11.43
N PRO A 404 -5.18 -19.75 -10.18
CA PRO A 404 -6.59 -20.04 -9.92
C PRO A 404 -7.51 -19.00 -10.56
N LYS A 405 -8.60 -19.46 -11.19
CA LYS A 405 -9.56 -18.63 -11.95
C LYS A 405 -10.04 -17.38 -11.17
N TRP A 406 -10.26 -17.50 -9.86
CA TRP A 406 -10.69 -16.39 -9.00
C TRP A 406 -9.63 -15.28 -8.87
N LEU A 407 -8.35 -15.62 -8.96
CA LEU A 407 -7.24 -14.66 -8.86
C LEU A 407 -7.03 -13.92 -10.18
N VAL A 408 -7.19 -14.62 -11.33
CA VAL A 408 -7.27 -13.97 -12.66
C VAL A 408 -8.43 -12.96 -12.69
N MET A 409 -9.61 -13.34 -12.19
CA MET A 409 -10.76 -12.43 -12.07
C MET A 409 -10.48 -11.21 -11.18
N LYS A 410 -9.68 -11.35 -10.11
CA LYS A 410 -9.23 -10.19 -9.31
C LYS A 410 -8.23 -9.29 -10.05
N LEU A 411 -7.26 -9.86 -10.77
CA LEU A 411 -6.26 -9.09 -11.53
C LEU A 411 -6.88 -8.30 -12.70
N GLN A 412 -7.88 -8.90 -13.37
CA GLN A 412 -8.66 -8.26 -14.43
C GLN A 412 -9.79 -7.36 -13.89
N GLY A 413 -10.04 -7.36 -12.57
CA GLY A 413 -11.18 -6.68 -11.93
C GLY A 413 -11.34 -5.20 -12.29
N LYS A 414 -10.22 -4.48 -12.50
CA LYS A 414 -10.16 -3.08 -12.96
C LYS A 414 -10.80 -2.79 -14.33
N TYR A 415 -11.16 -3.82 -15.10
CA TYR A 415 -11.94 -3.72 -16.35
C TYR A 415 -13.23 -4.54 -16.30
N MET A 416 -13.54 -5.15 -15.16
CA MET A 416 -14.83 -5.80 -14.88
C MET A 416 -15.85 -4.82 -14.29
N GLU A 417 -15.38 -3.66 -13.81
CA GLU A 417 -16.21 -2.51 -13.44
C GLU A 417 -17.02 -2.05 -14.67
N MET A 418 -18.36 -2.13 -14.58
CA MET A 418 -19.30 -1.72 -15.62
C MET A 418 -20.13 -0.51 -15.14
N PRO A 419 -19.49 0.63 -14.85
CA PRO A 419 -20.16 1.77 -14.20
C PRO A 419 -21.33 2.30 -15.05
N PRO A 420 -22.45 2.69 -14.42
CA PRO A 420 -23.59 3.29 -15.10
C PRO A 420 -23.29 4.73 -15.55
N GLY A 421 -24.04 5.19 -16.56
CA GLY A 421 -24.00 6.56 -17.05
C GLY A 421 -22.92 6.84 -18.10
N GLU A 422 -22.71 8.13 -18.38
CA GLU A 422 -21.75 8.60 -19.39
C GLU A 422 -20.43 9.03 -18.76
N HIS A 423 -19.33 8.52 -19.30
CA HIS A 423 -17.98 8.75 -18.83
C HIS A 423 -17.20 9.58 -19.84
N ASP A 424 -16.45 10.60 -19.39
CA ASP A 424 -15.58 11.35 -20.29
C ASP A 424 -14.48 10.43 -20.85
N PHE A 425 -14.29 10.43 -22.18
CA PHE A 425 -13.18 9.75 -22.83
C PHE A 425 -12.32 10.70 -23.65
N VAL A 426 -11.09 10.28 -23.91
CA VAL A 426 -10.17 10.90 -24.87
C VAL A 426 -9.53 9.82 -25.76
N MET A 427 -9.26 10.15 -27.01
CA MET A 427 -8.41 9.37 -27.93
C MET A 427 -7.26 10.24 -28.44
N GLU A 428 -6.05 9.69 -28.36
CA GLU A 428 -4.82 10.47 -28.43
C GLU A 428 -3.78 9.74 -29.28
N SER A 429 -3.22 10.43 -30.26
CA SER A 429 -2.10 9.89 -31.04
C SER A 429 -0.85 10.04 -30.22
N HIS A 430 -0.09 8.97 -30.02
CA HIS A 430 1.23 9.00 -29.41
C HIS A 430 2.23 8.36 -30.38
N ILE A 431 3.02 9.22 -31.02
CA ILE A 431 4.05 8.90 -32.00
C ILE A 431 5.39 8.82 -31.27
N LEU A 432 6.14 7.73 -31.44
CA LEU A 432 7.51 7.60 -30.96
C LEU A 432 8.47 7.63 -32.15
N THR A 433 9.47 8.50 -32.12
CA THR A 433 10.32 8.79 -33.28
C THR A 433 11.79 8.94 -32.91
N SER A 434 12.68 8.54 -33.82
CA SER A 434 14.12 8.84 -33.77
C SER A 434 14.49 10.14 -34.47
N LYS A 435 13.66 10.65 -35.40
CA LYS A 435 13.73 12.02 -35.94
C LYS A 435 12.87 12.96 -35.09
N PHE A 436 13.13 13.00 -33.78
CA PHE A 436 12.43 13.89 -32.87
C PHE A 436 13.04 15.31 -32.93
N VAL A 437 12.22 16.31 -33.27
CA VAL A 437 12.59 17.73 -33.20
C VAL A 437 11.81 18.39 -32.05
N PRO A 438 12.46 18.88 -30.98
CA PRO A 438 11.77 19.55 -29.86
C PRO A 438 10.94 20.75 -30.33
N GLY A 439 9.75 20.95 -29.74
CA GLY A 439 8.83 22.05 -30.04
C GLY A 439 8.14 21.99 -31.40
N GLU A 440 8.70 21.26 -32.38
CA GLU A 440 8.18 21.24 -33.75
C GLU A 440 6.71 20.77 -33.79
N LYS A 441 5.88 21.54 -34.48
CA LYS A 441 4.45 21.28 -34.65
C LYS A 441 4.15 20.49 -35.92
N LYS A 442 4.95 19.45 -36.21
CA LYS A 442 4.77 18.57 -37.37
C LYS A 442 4.81 17.11 -36.95
N VAL A 443 4.10 16.28 -37.71
CA VAL A 443 4.25 14.82 -37.67
C VAL A 443 5.66 14.47 -38.15
N PRO A 444 6.48 13.75 -37.35
CA PRO A 444 7.83 13.36 -37.74
C PRO A 444 7.86 12.50 -39.02
N GLU A 445 8.95 12.58 -39.79
CA GLU A 445 9.11 11.83 -41.05
C GLU A 445 9.11 10.31 -40.86
N VAL A 446 9.63 9.83 -39.73
CA VAL A 446 9.66 8.42 -39.33
C VAL A 446 9.18 8.29 -37.89
N GLY A 447 8.62 7.13 -37.53
CA GLY A 447 8.23 6.84 -36.15
C GLY A 447 7.09 5.83 -36.05
N SER A 448 7.07 5.05 -34.98
CA SER A 448 5.93 4.18 -34.64
C SER A 448 4.82 5.00 -34.00
N GLN A 449 3.57 4.54 -34.08
CA GLN A 449 2.43 5.24 -33.50
C GLN A 449 1.48 4.26 -32.82
N HIS A 450 0.95 4.68 -31.68
CA HIS A 450 -0.18 4.04 -31.02
C HIS A 450 -1.25 5.09 -30.72
N MET A 451 -2.52 4.69 -30.79
CA MET A 451 -3.62 5.51 -30.30
C MET A 451 -3.97 5.05 -28.90
N ASP A 452 -3.75 5.92 -27.91
CA ASP A 452 -4.25 5.68 -26.56
C ASP A 452 -5.71 6.12 -26.47
N TRP A 453 -6.56 5.20 -25.99
CA TRP A 453 -7.96 5.46 -25.68
C TRP A 453 -8.14 5.35 -24.16
N ARG A 454 -8.57 6.44 -23.52
CA ARG A 454 -8.73 6.56 -22.06
C ARG A 454 -10.16 6.95 -21.73
N ILE A 455 -10.71 6.39 -20.65
CA ILE A 455 -12.08 6.62 -20.16
C ILE A 455 -12.05 6.88 -18.65
N SER A 456 -12.75 7.92 -18.19
CA SER A 456 -12.81 8.34 -16.78
C SER A 456 -13.77 7.50 -15.93
N VAL A 457 -13.21 6.72 -14.99
CA VAL A 457 -13.96 5.83 -14.09
C VAL A 457 -13.44 5.96 -12.66
N ASN A 458 -14.34 6.10 -11.69
CA ASN A 458 -14.08 5.91 -10.25
C ASN A 458 -12.85 6.66 -9.70
N GLY A 459 -12.63 7.89 -10.19
CA GLY A 459 -11.54 8.79 -9.75
C GLY A 459 -10.26 8.75 -10.60
N TYR A 460 -10.12 7.76 -11.48
CA TYR A 460 -8.95 7.54 -12.35
C TYR A 460 -9.39 7.32 -13.81
N LEU A 461 -8.44 7.01 -14.68
CA LEU A 461 -8.67 6.62 -16.06
C LEU A 461 -8.31 5.14 -16.25
N ILE A 462 -9.14 4.42 -17.01
CA ILE A 462 -8.83 3.09 -17.56
C ILE A 462 -8.90 3.15 -19.08
N GLY A 463 -8.28 2.18 -19.76
CA GLY A 463 -8.27 2.22 -21.21
C GLY A 463 -7.29 1.28 -21.88
N TRP A 464 -7.09 1.53 -23.17
CA TRP A 464 -6.44 0.64 -24.11
C TRP A 464 -5.42 1.41 -24.95
N SER A 465 -4.19 0.91 -25.03
CA SER A 465 -3.22 1.34 -26.04
C SER A 465 -3.47 0.53 -27.31
N ILE A 466 -3.93 1.17 -28.37
CA ILE A 466 -4.17 0.53 -29.67
C ILE A 466 -2.90 0.67 -30.51
N VAL A 467 -2.17 -0.42 -30.67
CA VAL A 467 -0.77 -0.43 -31.12
C VAL A 467 -0.60 -0.96 -32.55
N GLY A 468 0.46 -0.51 -33.23
CA GLY A 468 0.86 -1.00 -34.56
C GLY A 468 0.76 0.02 -35.70
N GLY A 469 0.48 1.29 -35.40
CA GLY A 469 0.61 2.37 -36.38
C GLY A 469 2.06 2.79 -36.63
N ASN A 470 2.24 3.71 -37.58
CA ASN A 470 3.44 4.52 -37.77
C ASN A 470 3.02 5.90 -38.30
N VAL A 471 3.95 6.85 -38.45
CA VAL A 471 3.63 8.22 -38.91
C VAL A 471 2.91 8.31 -40.25
N ASN A 472 3.15 7.36 -41.17
CA ASN A 472 2.53 7.32 -42.51
C ASN A 472 1.20 6.56 -42.56
N LYS A 473 0.99 5.63 -41.63
CA LYS A 473 -0.24 4.86 -41.42
C LYS A 473 -0.54 4.91 -39.91
N GLN A 474 -0.98 6.08 -39.41
CA GLN A 474 -1.37 6.27 -38.00
C GLN A 474 -2.68 5.55 -37.68
N ILE A 475 -2.84 5.02 -36.46
CA ILE A 475 -4.13 4.62 -35.92
C ILE A 475 -4.89 5.90 -35.56
N THR A 476 -5.96 6.21 -36.29
CA THR A 476 -6.85 7.36 -36.06
C THR A 476 -8.27 6.86 -35.74
N PRO A 477 -9.13 7.67 -35.08
CA PRO A 477 -10.54 7.30 -34.89
C PRO A 477 -11.25 7.09 -36.23
N LYS A 478 -10.93 7.92 -37.24
CA LYS A 478 -11.37 7.74 -38.63
C LYS A 478 -10.96 6.37 -39.18
N ARG A 479 -9.70 5.96 -39.02
CA ARG A 479 -9.23 4.66 -39.51
C ARG A 479 -9.88 3.46 -38.79
N LEU A 480 -10.37 3.62 -37.56
CA LEU A 480 -11.22 2.59 -36.93
C LEU A 480 -12.57 2.46 -37.66
N LEU A 481 -13.18 3.59 -38.07
CA LEU A 481 -14.42 3.65 -38.85
C LEU A 481 -14.20 3.14 -40.30
N ASP A 482 -13.07 3.46 -40.93
CA ASP A 482 -12.69 2.93 -42.26
C ASP A 482 -12.47 1.40 -42.25
N ASN A 483 -12.32 0.78 -41.07
CA ASN A 483 -11.96 -0.63 -40.90
C ASN A 483 -12.98 -1.42 -40.06
N ILE A 484 -14.26 -1.06 -40.10
CA ILE A 484 -15.34 -1.77 -39.40
C ILE A 484 -15.32 -3.28 -39.70
N GLY A 485 -15.31 -4.08 -38.64
CA GLY A 485 -15.18 -5.54 -38.67
C GLY A 485 -13.73 -6.06 -38.59
N LYS A 486 -12.71 -5.23 -38.77
CA LYS A 486 -11.29 -5.60 -38.58
C LYS A 486 -10.83 -5.22 -37.17
N GLY A 487 -9.88 -5.97 -36.62
CA GLY A 487 -9.45 -5.85 -35.21
C GLY A 487 -7.96 -5.57 -35.05
N PHE A 488 -7.67 -4.46 -34.37
CA PHE A 488 -6.33 -3.94 -34.07
C PHE A 488 -5.78 -4.54 -32.76
N ARG A 489 -4.47 -4.70 -32.63
CA ARG A 489 -3.84 -5.13 -31.36
C ARG A 489 -4.04 -4.04 -30.31
N ALA A 490 -4.40 -4.44 -29.10
CA ALA A 490 -4.57 -3.55 -27.97
C ALA A 490 -3.88 -4.08 -26.71
N GLU A 491 -3.52 -3.16 -25.82
CA GLU A 491 -2.84 -3.47 -24.57
C GLU A 491 -3.45 -2.70 -23.41
N THR A 492 -3.54 -3.36 -22.25
CA THR A 492 -4.32 -2.90 -21.08
C THR A 492 -3.57 -1.82 -20.30
N LYS A 493 -4.03 -0.56 -20.31
CA LYS A 493 -3.35 0.54 -19.60
C LYS A 493 -3.55 0.48 -18.09
N ALA A 494 -2.51 0.75 -17.31
CA ALA A 494 -2.63 0.93 -15.86
C ALA A 494 -3.63 2.04 -15.51
N ARG A 495 -4.16 2.06 -14.27
CA ARG A 495 -5.02 3.15 -13.81
C ARG A 495 -4.21 4.46 -13.86
N GLN A 496 -4.66 5.44 -14.64
CA GLN A 496 -3.96 6.71 -14.91
C GLN A 496 -4.69 7.91 -14.28
N PRO A 497 -4.02 9.04 -14.00
CA PRO A 497 -4.66 10.20 -13.37
C PRO A 497 -5.58 10.94 -14.35
N LYS A 498 -6.66 11.56 -13.84
CA LYS A 498 -7.68 12.26 -14.65
C LYS A 498 -7.15 13.43 -15.48
N SER A 499 -5.98 13.98 -15.18
CA SER A 499 -5.28 14.97 -16.01
C SER A 499 -5.03 14.46 -17.43
N TRP A 500 -4.88 13.14 -17.62
CA TRP A 500 -4.72 12.51 -18.94
C TRP A 500 -6.05 12.34 -19.71
N LEU A 501 -7.09 13.12 -19.37
CA LEU A 501 -8.17 13.48 -20.31
C LEU A 501 -7.76 14.71 -21.15
N PHE A 502 -6.72 15.44 -20.72
CA PHE A 502 -6.18 16.64 -21.33
C PHE A 502 -7.26 17.68 -21.65
N LYS A 503 -8.22 17.91 -20.75
CA LYS A 503 -9.35 18.85 -20.96
C LYS A 503 -8.89 20.28 -21.28
N ASP A 504 -7.67 20.63 -20.89
CA ASP A 504 -6.94 21.87 -21.13
C ASP A 504 -6.32 21.99 -22.54
N LYS A 505 -6.20 20.90 -23.30
CA LYS A 505 -5.61 20.92 -24.65
C LYS A 505 -6.68 21.09 -25.74
N PRO A 506 -6.44 21.86 -26.80
CA PRO A 506 -7.30 21.85 -27.98
C PRO A 506 -7.32 20.45 -28.63
N ILE A 507 -8.37 20.15 -29.40
CA ILE A 507 -8.44 18.96 -30.26
C ILE A 507 -7.72 19.29 -31.57
N ALA A 508 -6.81 18.41 -32.00
CA ALA A 508 -5.96 18.63 -33.16
C ALA A 508 -6.74 18.76 -34.48
N LYS A 509 -6.40 19.75 -35.30
CA LYS A 509 -6.99 19.93 -36.64
C LYS A 509 -6.44 18.87 -37.62
N GLY A 510 -7.20 18.52 -38.65
CA GLY A 510 -6.97 17.32 -39.48
C GLY A 510 -7.68 16.07 -38.95
N THR A 511 -7.76 14.98 -39.73
CA THR A 511 -8.47 13.74 -39.35
C THR A 511 -7.71 12.45 -39.64
N ASP A 512 -6.96 12.44 -40.75
CA ASP A 512 -5.78 11.61 -40.93
C ASP A 512 -4.56 12.53 -40.96
N TRP A 513 -3.44 12.02 -40.44
CA TRP A 513 -2.18 12.74 -40.28
C TRP A 513 -1.03 11.85 -40.77
N LYS A 514 -0.16 12.40 -41.62
CA LYS A 514 0.98 11.75 -42.29
C LYS A 514 2.28 12.48 -41.93
N ALA A 515 3.44 11.87 -42.19
CA ALA A 515 4.75 12.54 -42.11
C ALA A 515 4.73 13.92 -42.77
N GLY A 516 5.29 14.92 -42.08
CA GLY A 516 5.37 16.30 -42.56
C GLY A 516 4.15 17.19 -42.27
N ASP A 517 2.98 16.61 -41.96
CA ASP A 517 1.76 17.39 -41.70
C ASP A 517 1.93 18.30 -40.46
N THR A 518 1.57 19.58 -40.60
CA THR A 518 1.60 20.55 -39.50
C THR A 518 0.38 20.39 -38.58
N VAL A 519 0.64 20.18 -37.29
CA VAL A 519 -0.36 19.98 -36.23
C VAL A 519 -0.07 20.95 -35.08
N PRO A 520 -0.63 22.17 -35.08
CA PRO A 520 -0.34 23.20 -34.06
C PRO A 520 -0.63 22.75 -32.62
N GLU A 521 -1.64 21.90 -32.45
CA GLU A 521 -2.10 21.35 -31.17
C GLU A 521 -1.18 20.26 -30.59
N MET A 522 -0.15 19.83 -31.35
CA MET A 522 0.81 18.80 -30.96
C MET A 522 1.73 19.27 -29.82
N PHE A 523 2.05 18.36 -28.91
CA PHE A 523 2.97 18.58 -27.79
C PHE A 523 3.94 17.41 -27.61
N ASP A 524 5.01 17.66 -26.90
CA ASP A 524 6.14 16.73 -26.76
C ASP A 524 5.96 15.83 -25.53
N VAL A 525 6.31 14.55 -25.66
CA VAL A 525 6.11 13.54 -24.60
C VAL A 525 7.40 12.77 -24.30
N LYS A 526 7.73 12.74 -23.00
CA LYS A 526 8.83 11.97 -22.41
C LYS A 526 8.44 10.50 -22.27
N VAL A 527 9.37 9.61 -22.63
CA VAL A 527 9.23 8.16 -22.46
C VAL A 527 10.35 7.67 -21.57
N GLY A 528 10.01 7.27 -20.34
CA GLY A 528 10.99 6.99 -19.29
C GLY A 528 11.67 8.25 -18.74
N GLN A 529 12.81 8.09 -18.10
CA GLN A 529 13.61 9.16 -17.49
C GLN A 529 14.58 9.77 -18.52
N GLY A 530 14.06 10.57 -19.48
CA GLY A 530 14.90 11.20 -20.51
C GLY A 530 14.21 12.33 -21.29
N GLU A 531 14.79 12.74 -22.42
CA GLU A 531 14.19 13.71 -23.36
C GLU A 531 12.75 13.34 -23.78
N PRO A 532 11.96 14.31 -24.27
CA PRO A 532 10.80 13.98 -25.08
C PRO A 532 11.26 13.18 -26.30
N ARG A 533 10.74 11.96 -26.45
CA ARG A 533 11.07 11.02 -27.55
C ARG A 533 9.84 10.65 -28.38
N GLY A 534 8.77 11.41 -28.17
CA GLY A 534 7.52 11.24 -28.88
C GLY A 534 6.74 12.54 -29.00
N LYS A 535 5.86 12.57 -29.99
CA LYS A 535 4.87 13.62 -30.23
C LYS A 535 3.51 13.08 -29.84
N MET A 536 2.69 13.91 -29.18
CA MET A 536 1.34 13.55 -28.78
C MET A 536 0.35 14.67 -29.12
N PHE A 537 -0.86 14.29 -29.49
CA PHE A 537 -1.95 15.23 -29.70
C PHE A 537 -3.30 14.56 -29.48
N VAL A 538 -4.29 15.35 -29.04
CA VAL A 538 -5.63 14.85 -28.80
C VAL A 538 -6.42 14.82 -30.10
N MET A 539 -6.83 13.62 -30.50
CA MET A 539 -7.54 13.38 -31.76
C MET A 539 -9.03 13.68 -31.59
N THR A 540 -9.60 13.28 -30.45
CA THR A 540 -10.99 13.58 -30.05
C THR A 540 -11.23 13.39 -28.55
N ARG A 541 -12.32 13.98 -28.04
CA ARG A 541 -12.90 13.77 -26.70
C ARG A 541 -14.41 13.66 -26.82
N GLY A 542 -15.02 12.92 -25.91
CA GLY A 542 -16.48 12.83 -25.84
C GLY A 542 -16.97 11.98 -24.68
N LYS A 543 -18.11 11.34 -24.87
CA LYS A 543 -18.80 10.49 -23.90
C LYS A 543 -18.68 9.01 -24.24
N ALA A 544 -18.50 8.20 -23.22
CA ALA A 544 -18.37 6.76 -23.29
C ALA A 544 -19.35 6.10 -22.31
N ILE A 545 -20.21 5.21 -22.79
CA ILE A 545 -21.03 4.35 -21.93
C ILE A 545 -20.38 2.97 -21.87
N PHE A 546 -20.29 2.40 -20.67
CA PHE A 546 -19.77 1.04 -20.48
C PHE A 546 -20.80 0.03 -20.93
N GLY A 547 -20.46 -0.69 -21.99
CA GLY A 547 -21.14 -1.91 -22.40
C GLY A 547 -20.75 -3.11 -21.54
N VAL A 548 -21.13 -4.29 -21.98
CA VAL A 548 -20.94 -5.54 -21.23
C VAL A 548 -19.47 -5.87 -20.98
N GLN A 549 -19.06 -5.85 -19.70
CA GLN A 549 -17.72 -6.22 -19.24
C GLN A 549 -17.63 -7.70 -18.79
N LYS A 550 -16.64 -8.43 -19.30
CA LYS A 550 -16.39 -9.87 -19.03
C LYS A 550 -14.87 -10.15 -19.09
N PRO A 551 -14.35 -11.21 -18.44
CA PRO A 551 -12.89 -11.44 -18.29
C PRO A 551 -12.07 -11.53 -19.58
N PHE A 552 -12.74 -11.72 -20.72
CA PHE A 552 -12.12 -11.84 -22.05
C PHE A 552 -12.86 -11.01 -23.12
N PHE A 553 -13.79 -10.12 -22.72
CA PHE A 553 -14.62 -9.31 -23.62
C PHE A 553 -15.12 -8.06 -22.89
N HIS A 554 -14.79 -6.89 -23.42
CA HIS A 554 -15.22 -5.58 -22.96
C HIS A 554 -15.96 -4.89 -24.10
N GLU A 555 -17.00 -4.12 -23.79
CA GLU A 555 -17.81 -3.40 -24.76
C GLU A 555 -18.01 -1.96 -24.29
N TYR A 556 -18.07 -1.02 -25.23
CA TYR A 556 -18.17 0.41 -24.97
C TYR A 556 -18.98 1.05 -26.09
N PHE A 557 -19.66 2.15 -25.80
CA PHE A 557 -20.32 2.99 -26.81
C PHE A 557 -19.73 4.38 -26.70
N LEU A 558 -19.14 4.90 -27.78
CA LEU A 558 -18.55 6.23 -27.82
C LEU A 558 -19.42 7.21 -28.59
N LYS A 559 -19.49 8.45 -28.13
CA LYS A 559 -20.06 9.58 -28.85
C LYS A 559 -19.19 10.82 -28.69
N ASP A 560 -18.90 11.49 -29.79
CA ASP A 560 -18.23 12.79 -29.82
C ASP A 560 -18.75 13.64 -31.00
N ASP A 561 -18.44 14.93 -31.01
CA ASP A 561 -18.96 15.86 -32.04
C ASP A 561 -18.24 15.74 -33.40
N ARG A 562 -17.34 14.77 -33.55
CA ARG A 562 -16.31 14.77 -34.61
C ARG A 562 -16.31 13.52 -35.49
N TYR A 563 -16.04 12.36 -34.90
CA TYR A 563 -15.98 11.05 -35.56
C TYR A 563 -17.19 10.19 -35.18
N PHE A 564 -17.51 10.13 -33.89
CA PHE A 564 -18.59 9.30 -33.34
C PHE A 564 -19.84 10.16 -33.11
N LYS A 565 -20.32 10.84 -34.17
CA LYS A 565 -21.42 11.82 -34.11
C LYS A 565 -22.73 11.27 -33.53
N ASP A 566 -22.97 9.97 -33.71
CA ASP A 566 -23.94 9.19 -32.96
C ASP A 566 -23.23 8.00 -32.31
N TRP A 567 -23.87 7.39 -31.31
CA TRP A 567 -23.24 6.37 -30.48
C TRP A 567 -22.69 5.20 -31.28
N THR A 568 -21.38 4.98 -31.19
CA THR A 568 -20.65 3.96 -31.93
C THR A 568 -20.15 2.89 -30.97
N ARG A 569 -20.61 1.64 -31.17
CA ARG A 569 -20.19 0.47 -30.40
C ARG A 569 -18.74 0.11 -30.75
N ILE A 570 -17.92 -0.11 -29.74
CA ILE A 570 -16.54 -0.62 -29.84
C ILE A 570 -16.39 -1.80 -28.86
N VAL A 571 -15.77 -2.89 -29.31
CA VAL A 571 -15.54 -4.08 -28.47
C VAL A 571 -14.05 -4.44 -28.40
N VAL A 572 -13.63 -4.95 -27.24
CA VAL A 572 -12.26 -5.36 -26.96
C VAL A 572 -12.24 -6.79 -26.45
N ARG A 573 -11.56 -7.70 -27.15
CA ARG A 573 -11.65 -9.13 -26.89
C ARG A 573 -10.26 -9.77 -26.76
N ALA A 574 -10.09 -10.61 -25.74
CA ALA A 574 -8.89 -11.41 -25.58
C ALA A 574 -8.90 -12.62 -26.54
N VAL A 575 -7.74 -12.92 -27.10
CA VAL A 575 -7.47 -14.10 -27.93
C VAL A 575 -6.19 -14.78 -27.47
N LYS A 576 -6.16 -16.12 -27.51
CA LYS A 576 -4.98 -16.93 -27.19
C LYS A 576 -4.02 -16.89 -28.38
N ALA A 577 -2.86 -16.27 -28.22
CA ALA A 577 -1.78 -16.25 -29.20
C ALA A 577 -0.65 -17.20 -28.78
N PRO A 578 0.11 -17.80 -29.71
CA PRO A 578 1.39 -18.42 -29.36
C PRO A 578 2.33 -17.35 -28.81
N LYS A 579 2.98 -17.62 -27.67
CA LYS A 579 3.95 -16.70 -27.06
C LYS A 579 5.21 -16.69 -27.90
N LEU A 580 5.74 -15.50 -28.08
CA LEU A 580 6.90 -15.23 -28.92
C LEU A 580 8.18 -15.24 -28.09
N ASP A 581 9.24 -15.68 -28.73
CA ASP A 581 10.61 -15.46 -28.28
C ASP A 581 10.98 -13.97 -28.42
N PRO A 582 11.63 -13.31 -27.45
CA PRO A 582 11.89 -11.87 -27.54
C PRO A 582 12.98 -11.50 -28.54
N GLU A 583 13.92 -12.39 -28.86
CA GLU A 583 15.00 -12.13 -29.82
C GLU A 583 14.58 -12.55 -31.24
N THR A 584 14.34 -13.84 -31.44
CA THR A 584 14.03 -14.46 -32.75
C THR A 584 12.59 -14.20 -33.21
N LYS A 585 11.73 -13.71 -32.31
CA LYS A 585 10.28 -13.52 -32.49
C LYS A 585 9.48 -14.79 -32.80
N VAL A 586 10.10 -15.97 -32.85
CA VAL A 586 9.43 -17.24 -33.22
C VAL A 586 8.43 -17.66 -32.14
N PRO A 587 7.28 -18.28 -32.50
CA PRO A 587 6.39 -18.95 -31.56
C PRO A 587 7.10 -20.04 -30.75
N ILE A 588 7.34 -19.82 -29.45
CA ILE A 588 7.99 -20.79 -28.58
C ILE A 588 7.10 -22.02 -28.44
N LYS A 589 7.58 -23.19 -28.87
CA LYS A 589 6.82 -24.44 -28.88
C LYS A 589 6.16 -24.71 -27.51
N GLY A 590 4.84 -24.89 -27.52
CA GLY A 590 4.02 -25.13 -26.33
C GLY A 590 3.63 -23.90 -25.50
N LYS A 591 4.28 -22.74 -25.66
CA LYS A 591 3.98 -21.53 -24.85
C LYS A 591 2.95 -20.63 -25.54
N TYR A 592 2.06 -20.03 -24.74
CA TYR A 592 0.95 -19.19 -25.19
C TYR A 592 0.81 -17.94 -24.31
N GLU A 593 0.25 -16.88 -24.89
CA GLU A 593 0.00 -15.59 -24.25
C GLU A 593 -1.42 -15.09 -24.56
N THR A 594 -1.90 -14.14 -23.75
CA THR A 594 -3.19 -13.47 -23.93
C THR A 594 -2.97 -12.16 -24.67
N LEU A 595 -3.57 -12.01 -25.86
CA LEU A 595 -3.48 -10.79 -26.67
C LEU A 595 -4.87 -10.16 -26.80
N TRP A 596 -5.00 -8.85 -26.58
CA TRP A 596 -6.28 -8.14 -26.73
C TRP A 596 -6.44 -7.54 -28.12
N ARG A 597 -7.68 -7.49 -28.61
CA ARG A 597 -8.04 -6.87 -29.89
C ARG A 597 -9.21 -5.91 -29.74
N VAL A 598 -9.00 -4.64 -30.09
CA VAL A 598 -10.05 -3.61 -30.23
C VAL A 598 -10.61 -3.65 -31.65
N MET A 599 -11.93 -3.55 -31.80
CA MET A 599 -12.60 -3.41 -33.10
C MET A 599 -13.91 -2.64 -32.99
N ILE A 600 -14.28 -1.92 -34.05
CA ILE A 600 -15.68 -1.53 -34.29
C ILE A 600 -16.35 -2.72 -35.00
N PRO A 601 -17.34 -3.39 -34.42
CA PRO A 601 -18.04 -4.51 -35.05
C PRO A 601 -18.99 -4.04 -36.16
N LYS A 602 -19.18 -4.87 -37.21
CA LYS A 602 -20.20 -4.64 -38.25
C LYS A 602 -21.62 -4.61 -37.65
N ASP A 603 -21.87 -5.50 -36.71
CA ASP A 603 -23.06 -5.48 -35.86
C ASP A 603 -22.90 -4.41 -34.77
N GLN A 604 -23.73 -3.37 -34.78
CA GLN A 604 -23.75 -2.31 -33.76
C GLN A 604 -24.73 -2.60 -32.60
N CYS A 605 -25.49 -3.69 -32.63
CA CYS A 605 -26.46 -4.05 -31.59
C CYS A 605 -25.76 -4.37 -30.25
N PRO A 606 -26.15 -3.73 -29.12
CA PRO A 606 -25.54 -4.00 -27.82
C PRO A 606 -25.50 -5.48 -27.44
N TYR A 607 -24.38 -5.96 -26.87
CA TYR A 607 -24.28 -7.38 -26.50
C TYR A 607 -25.41 -7.78 -25.55
N ALA A 608 -25.73 -6.92 -24.57
CA ALA A 608 -26.74 -7.18 -23.54
C ALA A 608 -28.10 -7.60 -24.11
N ILE A 609 -28.59 -6.89 -25.14
CA ILE A 609 -29.90 -7.15 -25.74
C ILE A 609 -29.87 -8.26 -26.81
N SER A 610 -28.68 -8.71 -27.22
CA SER A 610 -28.53 -9.65 -28.34
C SER A 610 -29.17 -11.02 -28.06
N ASN A 611 -29.70 -11.65 -29.10
CA ASN A 611 -30.23 -13.03 -29.03
C ASN A 611 -29.20 -14.04 -28.46
N ARG A 612 -27.89 -13.75 -28.62
CA ARG A 612 -26.77 -14.54 -28.08
C ARG A 612 -26.56 -14.36 -26.57
N ALA A 613 -26.91 -13.21 -26.01
CA ALA A 613 -26.89 -12.97 -24.56
C ALA A 613 -28.09 -13.63 -23.89
N MET A 614 -29.29 -13.45 -24.44
CA MET A 614 -30.52 -14.08 -23.94
C MET A 614 -30.42 -15.61 -23.95
N LYS A 615 -29.94 -16.23 -25.05
CA LYS A 615 -29.67 -17.69 -25.10
C LYS A 615 -28.61 -18.18 -24.10
N LYS A 616 -27.81 -17.27 -23.53
CA LYS A 616 -26.81 -17.56 -22.48
C LYS A 616 -27.27 -17.20 -21.07
N GLY A 617 -28.52 -16.77 -20.89
CA GLY A 617 -29.03 -16.30 -19.59
C GLY A 617 -28.28 -15.07 -19.05
N TYR A 618 -27.64 -14.29 -19.93
CA TYR A 618 -26.87 -13.13 -19.48
C TYR A 618 -27.80 -11.95 -19.18
N VAL A 619 -27.86 -11.57 -17.91
CA VAL A 619 -28.54 -10.39 -17.39
C VAL A 619 -27.46 -9.38 -16.94
N PRO A 620 -27.57 -8.08 -17.28
CA PRO A 620 -26.72 -7.04 -16.70
C PRO A 620 -26.91 -6.93 -15.18
N PRO A 621 -25.88 -6.59 -14.40
CA PRO A 621 -26.03 -6.33 -12.96
C PRO A 621 -26.96 -5.15 -12.68
N GLU A 622 -27.67 -5.21 -11.55
CA GLU A 622 -28.67 -4.22 -11.11
C GLU A 622 -28.10 -2.79 -10.99
N SER A 623 -26.81 -2.64 -10.70
CA SER A 623 -26.11 -1.35 -10.63
C SER A 623 -25.90 -0.66 -11.99
N ASN A 624 -26.11 -1.37 -13.10
CA ASN A 624 -26.15 -0.82 -14.46
C ASN A 624 -26.99 -1.74 -15.36
N PRO A 625 -28.34 -1.65 -15.30
CA PRO A 625 -29.24 -2.58 -15.99
C PRO A 625 -29.24 -2.35 -17.50
N THR A 626 -28.88 -1.16 -17.96
CA THR A 626 -28.82 -0.76 -19.38
C THR A 626 -27.39 -0.34 -19.75
N PRO A 627 -26.46 -1.28 -19.94
CA PRO A 627 -25.08 -1.01 -20.38
C PRO A 627 -25.03 -0.70 -21.88
N PHE A 628 -25.73 0.36 -22.27
CA PHE A 628 -25.87 0.88 -23.63
C PHE A 628 -26.65 2.21 -23.58
N PRO A 629 -26.42 3.15 -24.51
CA PRO A 629 -27.22 4.37 -24.62
C PRO A 629 -28.68 4.01 -24.94
N ILE A 630 -29.57 4.16 -23.97
CA ILE A 630 -30.95 3.65 -24.04
C ILE A 630 -31.78 4.32 -25.15
N GLU A 631 -31.76 5.66 -25.29
CA GLU A 631 -32.54 6.36 -26.32
C GLU A 631 -32.03 6.07 -27.74
N TRP A 632 -30.71 5.90 -27.91
CA TRP A 632 -30.12 5.43 -29.17
C TRP A 632 -30.56 4.00 -29.48
N THR A 633 -30.58 3.13 -28.47
CA THR A 633 -30.98 1.72 -28.61
C THR A 633 -32.48 1.60 -28.93
N LYS A 634 -33.34 2.45 -28.33
CA LYS A 634 -34.76 2.59 -28.72
C LYS A 634 -34.91 3.03 -30.18
N LYS A 635 -34.11 4.00 -30.63
CA LYS A 635 -34.16 4.54 -32.01
C LYS A 635 -33.69 3.54 -33.07
N HIS A 636 -32.60 2.81 -32.82
CA HIS A 636 -31.91 1.99 -33.83
C HIS A 636 -32.12 0.47 -33.68
N PHE A 637 -32.60 -0.01 -32.52
CA PHE A 637 -32.80 -1.43 -32.22
C PHE A 637 -34.12 -1.72 -31.49
N LYS A 638 -35.16 -0.92 -31.76
CA LYS A 638 -36.47 -0.94 -31.06
C LYS A 638 -36.98 -2.35 -30.76
N GLU A 639 -37.21 -3.17 -31.80
CA GLU A 639 -37.77 -4.51 -31.68
C GLU A 639 -36.91 -5.45 -30.82
N GLN A 640 -35.58 -5.36 -30.96
CA GLN A 640 -34.63 -6.20 -30.22
C GLN A 640 -34.52 -5.74 -28.75
N LEU A 641 -34.73 -4.45 -28.47
CA LEU A 641 -34.84 -3.91 -27.12
C LEU A 641 -36.17 -4.31 -26.46
N GLU A 642 -37.31 -4.17 -27.15
CA GLU A 642 -38.64 -4.58 -26.67
C GLU A 642 -38.69 -6.10 -26.38
N LYS A 643 -38.13 -6.91 -27.28
CA LYS A 643 -37.93 -8.36 -27.09
C LYS A 643 -37.10 -8.70 -25.86
N TRP A 644 -36.05 -7.91 -25.59
CA TRP A 644 -35.17 -8.11 -24.44
C TRP A 644 -35.79 -7.63 -23.12
N LEU A 645 -36.54 -6.52 -23.13
CA LEU A 645 -37.33 -6.05 -21.99
C LEU A 645 -38.40 -7.07 -21.61
N LYS A 646 -39.17 -7.57 -22.59
CA LYS A 646 -40.15 -8.64 -22.38
C LYS A 646 -39.48 -9.91 -21.82
N TRP A 647 -38.33 -10.32 -22.36
CA TRP A 647 -37.56 -11.44 -21.83
C TRP A 647 -37.06 -11.22 -20.38
N LEU A 648 -36.67 -10.00 -20.00
CA LEU A 648 -36.31 -9.67 -18.61
C LEU A 648 -37.53 -9.71 -17.68
N GLU A 649 -38.68 -9.17 -18.10
CA GLU A 649 -39.90 -9.19 -17.30
C GLU A 649 -40.37 -10.64 -17.10
N GLU A 650 -40.48 -11.43 -18.18
CA GLU A 650 -40.91 -12.84 -18.17
C GLU A 650 -39.95 -13.81 -17.45
N LYS A 651 -38.65 -13.49 -17.33
CA LYS A 651 -37.65 -14.38 -16.69
C LYS A 651 -37.08 -13.87 -15.37
N LYS A 652 -37.27 -12.59 -15.03
CA LYS A 652 -36.67 -11.94 -13.84
C LYS A 652 -37.54 -10.89 -13.15
N GLY A 653 -38.63 -10.40 -13.73
CA GLY A 653 -39.54 -9.45 -13.07
C GLY A 653 -38.94 -8.05 -12.81
N ILE A 654 -37.99 -7.60 -13.63
CA ILE A 654 -37.27 -6.33 -13.44
C ILE A 654 -37.92 -5.20 -14.26
N LYS A 655 -38.28 -4.09 -13.62
CA LYS A 655 -38.66 -2.80 -14.24
C LYS A 655 -37.62 -1.71 -13.95
N VAL A 656 -37.51 -0.71 -14.82
CA VAL A 656 -36.44 0.32 -14.79
C VAL A 656 -37.01 1.72 -15.07
N GLU A 657 -36.81 2.67 -14.15
CA GLU A 657 -37.20 4.10 -14.25
C GLU A 657 -36.17 5.05 -13.58
N LEU A 658 -36.39 6.37 -13.64
CA LEU A 658 -35.40 7.45 -13.39
C LEU A 658 -36.05 8.69 -12.73
N SER A 659 -35.35 9.61 -12.05
CA SER A 659 -34.00 9.62 -11.45
C SER A 659 -33.92 10.72 -10.37
N LYS A 660 -34.35 11.96 -10.68
CA LYS A 660 -34.42 13.07 -9.71
C LYS A 660 -35.66 13.03 -8.82
N ILE A 661 -35.54 13.51 -7.59
CA ILE A 661 -36.60 13.49 -6.56
C ILE A 661 -36.69 14.80 -5.77
N LYS A 662 -37.74 14.97 -4.96
CA LYS A 662 -37.85 16.03 -3.95
C LYS A 662 -37.27 15.57 -2.61
N TYR A 663 -36.79 16.52 -1.80
CA TYR A 663 -36.41 16.29 -0.40
C TYR A 663 -36.86 17.45 0.49
N THR A 664 -36.99 17.18 1.79
CA THR A 664 -37.23 18.17 2.86
C THR A 664 -36.47 17.77 4.11
N PHE A 665 -35.73 18.71 4.70
CA PHE A 665 -35.03 18.57 5.98
C PHE A 665 -35.72 19.42 7.05
N SER A 666 -36.04 18.82 8.19
CA SER A 666 -36.90 19.39 9.24
C SER A 666 -36.34 19.14 10.64
N MET A 667 -36.78 19.94 11.60
CA MET A 667 -36.54 19.78 13.03
C MET A 667 -37.86 19.67 13.78
N HIS A 668 -37.96 18.67 14.65
CA HIS A 668 -39.04 18.53 15.63
C HIS A 668 -38.53 18.88 17.04
N SER A 669 -39.38 19.44 17.89
CA SER A 669 -39.00 19.75 19.28
C SER A 669 -40.16 19.79 20.27
N TRP A 670 -39.88 19.44 21.53
CA TRP A 670 -40.83 19.49 22.65
C TRP A 670 -40.09 19.69 23.99
N ARG A 671 -40.81 19.99 25.08
CA ARG A 671 -40.21 20.12 26.42
C ARG A 671 -40.07 18.76 27.10
N GLY A 672 -38.92 18.49 27.72
CA GLY A 672 -38.71 17.29 28.55
C GLY A 672 -39.40 17.40 29.93
N PRO A 673 -39.46 16.28 30.70
CA PRO A 673 -39.94 16.30 32.08
C PRO A 673 -39.15 17.30 32.95
N ILE A 674 -39.84 18.03 33.83
CA ILE A 674 -39.24 19.13 34.60
C ILE A 674 -38.48 18.59 35.83
N HIS A 675 -37.36 17.93 35.56
CA HIS A 675 -36.32 17.70 36.56
C HIS A 675 -35.11 18.60 36.22
N VAL A 676 -34.89 19.57 37.11
CA VAL A 676 -33.75 20.51 37.17
C VAL A 676 -33.66 21.63 36.11
N ARG A 677 -33.83 21.42 34.78
CA ARG A 677 -33.61 22.52 33.78
C ARG A 677 -34.61 22.69 32.62
N GLY A 678 -35.63 21.85 32.46
CA GLY A 678 -36.75 22.10 31.51
C GLY A 678 -36.36 22.34 30.03
N GLN A 679 -35.24 21.77 29.58
CA GLN A 679 -34.70 22.01 28.24
C GLN A 679 -35.58 21.41 27.13
N TRP A 680 -35.49 21.99 25.93
CA TRP A 680 -36.14 21.50 24.73
C TRP A 680 -35.39 20.29 24.17
N ILE A 681 -36.08 19.15 24.12
CA ILE A 681 -35.64 18.00 23.33
C ILE A 681 -35.86 18.36 21.85
N ARG A 682 -34.88 18.05 21.00
CA ARG A 682 -34.90 18.32 19.56
C ARG A 682 -34.49 17.06 18.80
N GLN A 683 -35.06 16.86 17.63
CA GLN A 683 -34.72 15.78 16.70
C GLN A 683 -34.79 16.31 15.27
N TRP A 684 -34.00 15.73 14.36
CA TRP A 684 -33.93 16.15 12.96
C TRP A 684 -34.43 15.04 12.04
N TYR A 685 -35.07 15.40 10.93
CA TYR A 685 -35.71 14.48 10.00
C TYR A 685 -35.44 14.89 8.55
N LEU A 686 -35.00 13.95 7.72
CA LEU A 686 -34.82 14.09 6.27
C LEU A 686 -35.86 13.22 5.54
N PHE A 687 -36.77 13.86 4.82
CA PHE A 687 -37.80 13.23 4.00
C PHE A 687 -37.36 13.18 2.53
N LEU A 688 -37.48 12.03 1.88
CA LEU A 688 -37.13 11.81 0.48
C LEU A 688 -38.34 11.30 -0.31
N ASP A 689 -38.75 12.01 -1.38
CA ASP A 689 -39.83 11.57 -2.27
C ASP A 689 -39.31 10.67 -3.39
N ASP A 690 -38.80 9.50 -3.00
CA ASP A 690 -38.16 8.49 -3.87
C ASP A 690 -39.07 7.83 -4.93
N LYS A 691 -40.22 8.45 -5.24
CA LYS A 691 -41.26 8.01 -6.18
C LYS A 691 -41.93 6.68 -5.81
N GLY A 692 -41.73 6.17 -4.60
CA GLY A 692 -42.50 5.04 -4.07
C GLY A 692 -44.03 5.26 -4.03
N LYS A 693 -44.76 4.19 -3.70
CA LYS A 693 -46.24 4.07 -3.69
C LYS A 693 -46.92 5.15 -2.81
N GLY A 694 -47.14 6.35 -3.36
CA GLY A 694 -47.90 7.44 -2.73
C GLY A 694 -47.22 8.21 -1.59
N SER A 695 -46.05 7.78 -1.10
CA SER A 695 -45.50 8.15 0.21
C SER A 695 -43.99 8.44 0.17
N VAL A 696 -43.53 9.38 1.01
CA VAL A 696 -42.11 9.70 1.19
C VAL A 696 -41.44 8.71 2.14
N ARG A 697 -40.11 8.59 2.03
CA ARG A 697 -39.27 7.85 2.98
C ARG A 697 -38.66 8.80 4.00
N THR A 698 -38.60 8.39 5.26
CA THR A 698 -38.23 9.25 6.38
C THR A 698 -36.96 8.77 7.06
N PHE A 699 -36.00 9.67 7.28
CA PHE A 699 -34.76 9.40 8.02
C PHE A 699 -34.60 10.35 9.21
N ARG A 700 -34.60 9.83 10.45
CA ARG A 700 -34.35 10.61 11.67
C ARG A 700 -32.84 10.70 11.93
N LEU A 701 -32.27 11.91 11.87
CA LEU A 701 -30.83 12.14 12.06
C LEU A 701 -30.53 12.40 13.53
N GLU A 702 -29.38 11.91 14.02
CA GLU A 702 -28.90 12.12 15.39
C GLU A 702 -27.93 13.33 15.53
N GLY A 703 -27.80 14.15 14.48
CA GLY A 703 -26.96 15.36 14.45
C GLY A 703 -27.25 16.25 13.22
N MET A 704 -26.45 17.30 12.99
CA MET A 704 -26.81 18.41 12.10
C MET A 704 -25.80 18.64 10.95
N PRO A 705 -26.16 18.29 9.69
CA PRO A 705 -25.35 18.60 8.50
C PRO A 705 -25.59 20.08 8.15
N PRO A 706 -24.74 20.97 8.67
CA PRO A 706 -23.51 21.31 7.97
C PRO A 706 -22.25 21.27 8.85
N PHE A 707 -22.39 21.04 10.16
CA PHE A 707 -21.29 20.95 11.11
C PHE A 707 -20.70 19.53 11.11
N ASP A 708 -21.59 18.54 11.10
CA ASP A 708 -21.24 17.14 11.11
C ASP A 708 -21.13 16.61 9.66
N LEU A 709 -19.89 16.43 9.19
CA LEU A 709 -19.62 15.89 7.84
C LEU A 709 -19.75 14.35 7.75
N ILE A 710 -20.00 13.67 8.88
CA ILE A 710 -20.37 12.25 8.97
C ILE A 710 -21.40 12.09 10.09
N LEU A 711 -22.59 11.52 9.79
CA LEU A 711 -23.74 11.46 10.72
C LEU A 711 -24.43 10.09 10.75
N LEU A 712 -25.06 9.75 11.89
CA LEU A 712 -25.99 8.62 12.02
C LEU A 712 -27.43 9.05 11.70
N ALA A 713 -28.16 8.19 11.00
CA ALA A 713 -29.53 8.37 10.53
C ALA A 713 -30.34 7.07 10.70
N TRP A 714 -31.61 7.17 11.07
CA TRP A 714 -32.52 6.03 11.23
C TRP A 714 -33.66 6.07 10.21
N ASN A 715 -33.80 5.01 9.42
CA ASN A 715 -34.90 4.79 8.48
C ASN A 715 -36.21 4.55 9.24
N GLU A 716 -36.98 5.61 9.44
CA GLU A 716 -38.26 5.62 10.17
C GLU A 716 -39.43 5.09 9.30
N GLY A 717 -39.14 4.40 8.20
CA GLY A 717 -40.12 3.87 7.25
C GLY A 717 -40.61 4.91 6.24
N ARG A 718 -41.93 4.96 6.03
CA ARG A 718 -42.58 5.86 5.06
C ARG A 718 -43.75 6.62 5.66
N ASP A 719 -43.86 7.88 5.28
CA ASP A 719 -44.89 8.81 5.74
C ASP A 719 -45.64 9.47 4.56
N SER A 720 -46.73 10.17 4.87
CA SER A 720 -47.52 10.90 3.87
C SER A 720 -46.71 12.04 3.24
N ARG A 721 -46.81 12.21 1.91
CA ARG A 721 -46.16 13.30 1.14
C ARG A 721 -46.41 14.71 1.68
N LYS A 722 -47.46 14.93 2.48
CA LYS A 722 -47.71 16.22 3.16
C LYS A 722 -46.52 16.70 4.00
N TYR A 723 -45.71 15.80 4.55
CA TYR A 723 -44.55 16.15 5.40
C TYR A 723 -43.36 16.76 4.63
N LEU A 724 -43.42 16.83 3.29
CA LEU A 724 -42.50 17.67 2.50
C LEU A 724 -42.75 19.17 2.71
N ASP A 725 -43.97 19.54 3.07
CA ASP A 725 -44.46 20.93 3.08
C ASP A 725 -45.17 21.34 4.38
N TRP A 726 -45.29 20.42 5.36
CA TRP A 726 -46.04 20.63 6.60
C TRP A 726 -45.16 21.05 7.80
N GLU A 727 -45.52 22.18 8.40
CA GLU A 727 -45.09 22.62 9.73
C GLU A 727 -46.29 22.67 10.69
N GLY A 728 -46.06 22.57 12.00
CA GLY A 728 -47.15 22.74 12.96
C GLY A 728 -46.94 22.08 14.32
N LYS A 729 -47.92 22.25 15.22
CA LYS A 729 -47.97 21.54 16.49
C LYS A 729 -48.31 20.06 16.29
N THR A 730 -47.63 19.19 17.01
CA THR A 730 -47.88 17.74 17.07
C THR A 730 -48.45 17.38 18.45
N PRO A 731 -49.63 16.74 18.55
CA PRO A 731 -50.18 16.33 19.84
C PRO A 731 -49.30 15.29 20.55
N PRO A 732 -49.49 15.09 21.87
CA PRO A 732 -48.86 14.01 22.61
C PRO A 732 -49.12 12.63 21.96
N MET A 733 -48.19 11.69 22.13
CA MET A 733 -48.26 10.31 21.61
C MET A 733 -48.55 10.18 20.09
N SER A 734 -48.14 11.17 19.29
CA SER A 734 -48.28 11.13 17.82
C SER A 734 -46.98 10.68 17.13
N ARG A 735 -47.03 10.33 15.83
CA ARG A 735 -45.93 9.68 15.07
C ARG A 735 -44.53 10.28 15.27
N PHE A 736 -44.44 11.60 15.43
CA PHE A 736 -43.19 12.34 15.64
C PHE A 736 -43.03 12.93 17.05
N ASN A 737 -44.03 12.77 17.94
CA ASN A 737 -43.99 13.27 19.31
C ASN A 737 -44.28 12.15 20.32
N PRO A 738 -43.23 11.46 20.82
CA PRO A 738 -43.36 10.37 21.79
C PRO A 738 -43.62 10.84 23.23
N ASN A 739 -43.82 12.16 23.47
CA ASN A 739 -44.18 12.66 24.79
C ASN A 739 -45.64 12.30 25.14
N LYS A 740 -45.89 11.88 26.38
CA LYS A 740 -47.23 11.45 26.85
C LYS A 740 -48.21 12.59 27.12
N GLU A 741 -47.71 13.79 27.42
CA GLU A 741 -48.51 14.89 27.99
C GLU A 741 -48.34 16.21 27.22
N LEU A 742 -47.16 16.45 26.64
CA LEU A 742 -46.79 17.76 26.08
C LEU A 742 -46.81 17.77 24.55
N TYR A 743 -47.40 18.83 24.00
CA TYR A 743 -47.40 19.11 22.57
C TYR A 743 -45.99 19.48 22.09
N GLY A 744 -45.55 18.84 21.01
CA GLY A 744 -44.34 19.21 20.26
C GLY A 744 -44.65 20.14 19.07
N GLN A 745 -43.61 20.52 18.33
CA GLN A 745 -43.69 21.36 17.14
C GLN A 745 -42.68 20.89 16.08
N MET A 746 -43.17 20.71 14.85
CA MET A 746 -42.37 20.44 13.64
C MET A 746 -42.13 21.75 12.87
N LYS A 747 -40.90 21.95 12.39
CA LYS A 747 -40.50 23.07 11.53
C LYS A 747 -39.55 22.58 10.42
N ILE A 748 -39.70 23.08 9.20
CA ILE A 748 -38.82 22.81 8.06
C ILE A 748 -37.59 23.73 8.16
N LEU A 749 -36.41 23.20 7.80
CA LEU A 749 -35.14 23.92 7.75
C LEU A 749 -34.66 24.16 6.32
N GLU A 750 -34.81 23.16 5.44
CA GLU A 750 -34.43 23.23 4.02
C GLU A 750 -35.35 22.31 3.20
N LYS A 751 -35.67 22.66 1.95
CA LYS A 751 -36.34 21.76 1.01
C LYS A 751 -36.01 22.08 -0.43
N GLY A 752 -36.06 21.08 -1.31
CA GLY A 752 -35.72 21.25 -2.72
C GLY A 752 -35.80 19.97 -3.54
N THR A 753 -35.00 19.92 -4.60
CA THR A 753 -34.80 18.71 -5.41
C THR A 753 -33.34 18.24 -5.32
N VAL A 754 -33.15 16.93 -5.32
CA VAL A 754 -31.83 16.29 -5.17
C VAL A 754 -31.66 15.22 -6.25
N GLU A 755 -30.43 15.07 -6.75
CA GLU A 755 -30.10 13.93 -7.60
C GLU A 755 -29.91 12.70 -6.71
N TYR A 756 -30.85 11.76 -6.84
CA TYR A 756 -30.98 10.58 -5.98
C TYR A 756 -30.61 9.32 -6.75
N LYS A 757 -29.67 8.56 -6.19
CA LYS A 757 -29.28 7.25 -6.69
C LYS A 757 -29.21 6.31 -5.50
N THR A 758 -30.18 5.40 -5.38
CA THR A 758 -30.05 4.23 -4.50
C THR A 758 -29.36 3.08 -5.24
N GLU A 759 -28.43 2.40 -4.57
CA GLU A 759 -27.80 1.17 -5.02
C GLU A 759 -27.54 0.23 -3.82
N LYS A 760 -27.67 -1.09 -3.98
CA LYS A 760 -27.33 -2.05 -2.92
C LYS A 760 -25.87 -2.51 -3.05
N VAL A 761 -25.11 -2.36 -1.96
CA VAL A 761 -23.70 -2.75 -1.81
C VAL A 761 -23.61 -3.75 -0.65
N ASP A 762 -23.22 -4.99 -0.95
CA ASP A 762 -23.20 -6.10 0.03
C ASP A 762 -24.55 -6.29 0.77
N GLY A 763 -25.67 -6.12 0.05
CA GLY A 763 -27.04 -6.18 0.56
C GLY A 763 -27.55 -4.88 1.19
N ARG A 764 -26.65 -4.02 1.63
CA ARG A 764 -26.91 -2.73 2.30
C ARG A 764 -27.24 -1.64 1.29
N GLU A 765 -28.25 -0.84 1.57
CA GLU A 765 -28.66 0.26 0.69
C GLU A 765 -27.76 1.49 0.84
N VAL A 766 -27.23 1.99 -0.27
CA VAL A 766 -26.46 3.23 -0.36
C VAL A 766 -27.25 4.22 -1.22
N ILE A 767 -27.75 5.28 -0.58
CA ILE A 767 -28.47 6.38 -1.22
C ILE A 767 -27.48 7.54 -1.39
N THR A 768 -26.97 7.73 -2.60
CA THR A 768 -26.21 8.93 -2.96
C THR A 768 -27.18 10.07 -3.27
N LEU A 769 -26.91 11.24 -2.68
CA LEU A 769 -27.68 12.47 -2.73
C LEU A 769 -26.76 13.61 -3.18
N ASN A 770 -26.83 14.02 -4.44
CA ASN A 770 -26.08 15.18 -4.92
C ASN A 770 -26.98 16.42 -4.94
N PHE A 771 -26.65 17.37 -4.07
CA PHE A 771 -27.39 18.62 -3.84
C PHE A 771 -26.85 19.81 -4.65
N GLY A 772 -25.70 19.64 -5.31
CA GLY A 772 -24.99 20.73 -5.97
C GLY A 772 -24.49 21.82 -5.01
N ASP A 773 -23.94 22.90 -5.55
CA ASP A 773 -23.15 23.87 -4.78
C ASP A 773 -23.97 25.06 -4.23
N LYS A 774 -25.31 24.91 -4.05
CA LYS A 774 -26.23 26.04 -3.79
C LYS A 774 -27.25 25.89 -2.63
N GLY A 775 -27.18 24.81 -1.82
CA GLY A 775 -27.96 24.72 -0.58
C GLY A 775 -27.36 25.55 0.58
N GLN A 776 -28.11 25.70 1.66
CA GLN A 776 -27.66 26.36 2.90
C GLN A 776 -27.09 25.34 3.91
N PHE A 777 -27.72 24.17 4.00
CA PHE A 777 -27.33 23.08 4.89
C PHE A 777 -26.67 21.94 4.09
N PHE A 778 -27.33 21.45 3.04
CA PHE A 778 -26.76 20.44 2.15
C PHE A 778 -26.11 21.05 0.90
N THR A 779 -24.79 20.87 0.75
CA THR A 779 -24.04 21.26 -0.46
C THR A 779 -23.06 20.18 -0.93
N GLY A 780 -22.91 20.06 -2.25
CA GLY A 780 -22.10 19.03 -2.92
C GLY A 780 -22.73 17.65 -2.87
N GLU A 781 -21.89 16.63 -3.04
CA GLU A 781 -22.30 15.22 -2.98
C GLU A 781 -22.28 14.70 -1.54
N TRP A 782 -23.39 14.08 -1.13
CA TRP A 782 -23.54 13.37 0.14
C TRP A 782 -23.99 11.92 -0.10
N GLN A 783 -23.70 11.02 0.83
CA GLN A 783 -24.12 9.61 0.74
C GLN A 783 -24.69 9.10 2.07
N LEU A 784 -25.94 8.63 2.07
CA LEU A 784 -26.55 7.78 3.11
C LEU A 784 -26.18 6.31 2.87
N ILE A 785 -25.68 5.60 3.88
CA ILE A 785 -25.11 4.24 3.76
C ILE A 785 -25.70 3.37 4.87
N GLN A 786 -26.55 2.40 4.55
CA GLN A 786 -27.11 1.46 5.54
C GLN A 786 -25.98 0.69 6.26
N GLU A 787 -26.05 0.55 7.58
CA GLU A 787 -25.03 -0.11 8.41
C GLU A 787 -24.98 -1.62 8.14
N ASP A 788 -26.14 -2.29 8.12
CA ASP A 788 -26.33 -3.73 7.85
C ASP A 788 -27.63 -3.98 7.05
N PRO A 789 -27.74 -5.06 6.23
CA PRO A 789 -28.78 -5.17 5.19
C PRO A 789 -30.24 -5.09 5.67
N ASP A 790 -30.48 -5.59 6.88
CA ASP A 790 -31.79 -5.63 7.55
C ASP A 790 -31.91 -4.59 8.69
N SER A 791 -30.95 -3.64 8.77
CA SER A 791 -30.90 -2.61 9.81
C SER A 791 -31.52 -1.30 9.34
N ASP A 792 -32.29 -0.65 10.20
CA ASP A 792 -32.79 0.72 9.95
C ASP A 792 -31.73 1.81 10.20
N ALA A 793 -30.49 1.47 10.59
CA ALA A 793 -29.39 2.44 10.78
C ALA A 793 -28.61 2.74 9.49
N TYR A 794 -28.28 4.02 9.25
CA TYR A 794 -27.59 4.56 8.06
C TYR A 794 -26.55 5.66 8.43
N THR A 795 -25.47 5.82 7.66
CA THR A 795 -24.43 6.86 7.82
C THR A 795 -24.41 7.91 6.67
N LEU A 796 -24.18 9.22 6.91
CA LEU A 796 -24.32 10.35 5.93
C LEU A 796 -23.01 11.22 5.75
N LYS A 797 -22.39 11.41 4.55
CA LYS A 797 -20.92 11.85 4.36
C LYS A 797 -20.44 12.70 3.09
N ARG A 798 -19.24 13.42 3.07
CA ARG A 798 -18.61 14.38 2.02
C ARG A 798 -17.03 14.26 1.60
N VAL A 799 -16.33 15.11 0.72
CA VAL A 799 -14.88 14.99 0.10
C VAL A 799 -14.06 16.28 -0.48
N LYS A 800 -12.68 16.32 -0.81
CA LYS A 800 -11.81 17.44 -1.50
C LYS A 800 -10.30 17.18 -2.06
N LYS A 801 -9.52 18.08 -2.81
CA LYS A 801 -7.99 18.03 -3.26
C LYS A 801 -7.22 19.28 -3.98
N LEU A 802 -5.87 19.29 -4.33
CA LEU A 802 -4.97 20.38 -5.03
C LEU A 802 -3.50 20.05 -5.66
N GLU A 803 -2.69 20.96 -6.37
CA GLU A 803 -1.27 20.84 -7.04
C GLU A 803 -0.47 22.15 -7.63
N LYS A 804 0.92 22.23 -7.97
CA LYS A 804 1.73 23.37 -8.72
C LYS A 804 3.29 23.22 -9.20
N GLU A 805 4.05 24.27 -9.73
CA GLU A 805 5.51 24.43 -10.30
C GLU A 805 6.35 25.70 -9.78
N ILE A 806 7.72 25.87 -9.93
CA ILE A 806 8.63 26.90 -9.22
C ILE A 806 9.90 27.59 -9.90
N PRO A 807 10.49 28.72 -9.36
CA PRO A 807 11.74 29.44 -9.80
C PRO A 807 13.05 29.25 -8.95
N PHE A 808 14.22 29.78 -9.40
CA PHE A 808 15.52 29.72 -8.65
C PHE A 808 16.51 30.91 -8.82
N VAL A 809 17.50 31.01 -7.90
CA VAL A 809 18.70 31.88 -7.96
C VAL A 809 19.99 31.15 -7.53
N LEU A 810 21.16 31.55 -8.05
CA LEU A 810 22.50 31.07 -7.67
C LEU A 810 23.40 32.24 -7.25
N HIS A 811 23.96 32.18 -6.05
CA HIS A 811 24.77 33.25 -5.45
C HIS A 811 26.18 32.78 -5.06
N LEU A 812 27.11 33.74 -4.92
CA LEU A 812 28.30 33.66 -4.08
C LEU A 812 28.01 34.36 -2.75
N HIS A 813 28.34 33.72 -1.62
CA HIS A 813 28.20 34.25 -0.26
C HIS A 813 29.56 34.26 0.45
N CYS A 814 30.05 35.44 0.80
CA CYS A 814 31.28 35.60 1.58
C CYS A 814 30.93 36.10 2.99
N VAL A 815 31.28 35.34 4.03
CA VAL A 815 30.74 35.51 5.40
C VAL A 815 31.83 35.91 6.38
N GLY A 816 31.68 37.06 7.03
CA GLY A 816 32.62 37.65 8.00
C GLY A 816 33.89 38.24 7.37
N ASP A 817 34.43 37.57 6.35
CA ASP A 817 35.53 38.03 5.50
C ASP A 817 35.15 37.82 4.02
N LYS A 818 35.55 38.74 3.15
CA LYS A 818 35.42 38.62 1.69
C LYS A 818 36.32 37.54 1.09
N ASN A 819 37.26 36.97 1.85
CA ASN A 819 38.02 35.78 1.43
C ASN A 819 37.30 34.45 1.78
N ASN A 820 36.30 34.48 2.68
CA ASN A 820 35.62 33.28 3.18
C ASN A 820 34.30 33.02 2.43
N CYS A 821 34.42 32.60 1.16
CA CYS A 821 33.28 32.48 0.24
C CYS A 821 32.83 31.03 -0.03
N HIS A 822 31.53 30.86 -0.26
CA HIS A 822 30.92 29.63 -0.78
C HIS A 822 29.76 29.94 -1.73
N TRP A 823 29.25 28.94 -2.44
CA TRP A 823 28.16 29.08 -3.40
C TRP A 823 26.86 28.58 -2.80
N ASP A 824 25.74 29.18 -3.20
CA ASP A 824 24.39 28.76 -2.77
C ASP A 824 23.40 28.80 -3.94
N ILE A 825 22.68 27.70 -4.16
CA ILE A 825 21.52 27.68 -5.07
C ILE A 825 20.21 27.55 -4.27
N ARG A 826 19.23 28.41 -4.57
CA ARG A 826 17.96 28.55 -3.82
C ARG A 826 16.76 28.44 -4.74
N PHE A 827 15.78 27.63 -4.36
CA PHE A 827 14.52 27.39 -5.10
C PHE A 827 13.33 27.98 -4.32
N LYS A 828 12.57 28.91 -4.92
CA LYS A 828 11.45 29.60 -4.25
C LYS A 828 10.17 28.76 -4.30
N LYS A 829 9.87 28.10 -3.19
CA LYS A 829 8.65 27.29 -2.97
C LYS A 829 7.60 28.12 -2.22
N ASN A 830 6.39 27.58 -2.03
CA ASN A 830 5.31 28.30 -1.36
C ASN A 830 5.67 28.60 0.11
N GLY A 831 6.10 29.84 0.40
CA GLY A 831 6.43 30.33 1.74
C GLY A 831 7.84 30.03 2.26
N TYR A 832 8.75 29.49 1.44
CA TYR A 832 10.12 29.21 1.85
C TYR A 832 11.08 29.02 0.66
N LEU A 833 12.40 29.07 0.94
CA LEU A 833 13.45 28.67 0.00
C LEU A 833 14.01 27.30 0.38
N ASP A 834 14.11 26.42 -0.61
CA ASP A 834 14.84 25.16 -0.53
C ASP A 834 16.25 25.40 -1.10
N GLU A 835 17.28 25.12 -0.30
CA GLU A 835 18.61 25.69 -0.50
C GLU A 835 19.69 24.61 -0.45
N PHE A 836 20.64 24.66 -1.38
CA PHE A 836 21.87 23.88 -1.32
C PHE A 836 23.06 24.83 -1.21
N ASN A 837 23.81 24.75 -0.11
CA ASN A 837 25.18 25.25 -0.06
C ASN A 837 26.03 24.30 -0.90
N LEU A 838 26.91 24.86 -1.73
CA LEU A 838 27.72 24.16 -2.72
C LEU A 838 29.19 24.50 -2.44
N TYR A 839 30.02 23.48 -2.26
CA TYR A 839 31.45 23.62 -1.95
C TYR A 839 32.32 23.69 -3.21
N GLY A 840 31.81 24.38 -4.25
CA GLY A 840 32.47 24.65 -5.53
C GLY A 840 31.50 25.21 -6.55
N ASP A 841 31.99 25.89 -7.59
CA ASP A 841 31.13 26.54 -8.57
C ASP A 841 30.54 25.56 -9.59
N ILE A 842 29.24 25.28 -9.46
CA ILE A 842 28.52 24.43 -10.41
C ILE A 842 28.48 24.98 -11.85
N ARG A 843 28.83 26.26 -12.07
CA ARG A 843 29.00 26.89 -13.40
C ARG A 843 30.19 26.34 -14.18
N GLU A 844 31.20 25.82 -13.50
CA GLU A 844 32.44 25.31 -14.12
C GLU A 844 32.41 23.79 -14.38
N LEU A 845 31.48 23.07 -13.74
CA LEU A 845 31.32 21.63 -13.89
C LEU A 845 31.07 21.24 -15.36
N LYS A 846 31.89 20.32 -15.87
CA LYS A 846 31.63 19.58 -17.11
C LYS A 846 30.73 18.38 -16.81
N GLU A 847 30.17 17.79 -17.85
CA GLU A 847 29.27 16.64 -17.70
C GLU A 847 30.02 15.45 -17.06
N GLY A 848 29.39 14.82 -16.06
CA GLY A 848 29.98 13.78 -15.23
C GLY A 848 30.76 14.30 -14.01
N GLN A 849 30.93 15.61 -13.83
CA GLN A 849 31.62 16.20 -12.66
C GLN A 849 30.62 16.69 -11.58
N GLU A 850 31.07 16.69 -10.32
CA GLU A 850 30.29 17.02 -9.13
C GLU A 850 31.03 17.91 -8.13
N VAL A 851 30.27 18.59 -7.27
CA VAL A 851 30.75 19.25 -6.04
C VAL A 851 30.06 18.65 -4.82
N GLU A 852 30.69 18.72 -3.65
CA GLU A 852 30.02 18.45 -2.37
C GLU A 852 28.99 19.53 -2.05
N ALA A 853 27.94 19.18 -1.33
CA ALA A 853 26.82 20.06 -1.02
C ALA A 853 26.17 19.79 0.34
N HIS A 854 25.38 20.76 0.81
CA HIS A 854 24.54 20.65 2.00
C HIS A 854 23.15 21.22 1.74
N ARG A 855 22.10 20.39 1.86
CA ARG A 855 20.71 20.84 1.68
C ARG A 855 20.12 21.36 3.00
N LYS A 856 19.52 22.56 2.97
CA LYS A 856 18.83 23.19 4.10
C LYS A 856 17.58 23.95 3.64
N THR A 857 16.84 24.52 4.60
CA THR A 857 15.62 25.30 4.34
C THR A 857 15.76 26.68 4.94
N CYS A 858 15.45 27.72 4.15
CA CYS A 858 15.39 29.11 4.61
C CYS A 858 13.94 29.60 4.58
N TYR A 859 13.47 30.21 5.67
CA TYR A 859 12.08 30.67 5.85
C TYR A 859 11.91 32.18 5.65
N GLU A 860 12.94 32.85 5.10
CA GLU A 860 12.99 34.29 4.81
C GLU A 860 13.12 34.51 3.28
N PRO A 861 12.13 34.12 2.46
CA PRO A 861 12.26 34.11 1.00
C PRO A 861 12.24 35.50 0.35
N GLU A 862 12.05 36.57 1.12
CA GLU A 862 12.10 37.97 0.68
C GLU A 862 13.50 38.55 0.85
N ASP A 863 14.19 38.25 1.96
CA ASP A 863 15.54 38.77 2.24
C ASP A 863 16.65 38.06 1.46
N TRP A 864 16.49 36.76 1.19
CA TRP A 864 17.54 35.89 0.64
C TRP A 864 17.34 35.46 -0.83
N PHE A 865 16.20 35.75 -1.46
CA PHE A 865 15.97 35.46 -2.89
C PHE A 865 16.34 36.67 -3.77
N ILE A 866 17.60 37.08 -3.67
CA ILE A 866 18.14 38.29 -4.32
C ILE A 866 18.38 38.00 -5.82
N THR A 867 17.67 38.68 -6.71
CA THR A 867 17.73 38.40 -8.16
C THR A 867 18.76 39.21 -8.94
N GLU A 868 19.35 40.25 -8.34
CA GLU A 868 20.37 41.10 -8.96
C GLU A 868 21.29 41.74 -7.92
N GLY A 869 22.48 42.19 -8.37
CA GLY A 869 23.44 42.91 -7.54
C GLY A 869 24.76 42.18 -7.29
N LYS A 870 25.78 42.96 -6.88
CA LYS A 870 27.12 42.53 -6.48
C LYS A 870 27.41 43.06 -5.07
N ASP A 871 28.03 42.24 -4.24
CA ASP A 871 28.39 42.53 -2.85
C ASP A 871 27.21 43.08 -2.01
N VAL A 872 25.99 42.59 -2.28
CA VAL A 872 24.76 42.98 -1.59
C VAL A 872 24.87 42.55 -0.12
N LEU A 873 24.89 43.54 0.77
CA LEU A 873 25.08 43.31 2.20
C LEU A 873 23.84 42.67 2.84
N ARG A 874 24.07 41.62 3.61
CA ARG A 874 23.13 40.99 4.54
C ARG A 874 23.87 40.71 5.86
N LYS A 875 23.13 40.33 6.92
CA LYS A 875 23.70 39.94 8.20
C LYS A 875 23.24 38.54 8.59
N ILE A 876 24.15 37.74 9.15
CA ILE A 876 23.87 36.44 9.76
C ILE A 876 24.24 36.55 11.24
N GLY A 877 23.25 36.91 12.06
CA GLY A 877 23.50 37.35 13.43
C GLY A 877 24.39 38.61 13.45
N PRO A 878 25.53 38.62 14.16
CA PRO A 878 26.44 39.77 14.20
C PRO A 878 27.36 39.86 12.97
N LEU A 879 27.43 38.83 12.13
CA LEU A 879 28.36 38.79 11.00
C LEU A 879 27.77 39.44 9.75
N ASP A 880 28.53 40.36 9.16
CA ASP A 880 28.28 40.84 7.80
C ASP A 880 28.57 39.73 6.77
N THR A 881 27.71 39.65 5.75
CA THR A 881 27.90 38.76 4.59
C THR A 881 27.60 39.50 3.30
N TRP A 882 28.45 39.29 2.29
CA TRP A 882 28.33 39.91 0.98
C TRP A 882 27.82 38.88 -0.02
N VAL A 883 26.68 39.19 -0.64
CA VAL A 883 26.00 38.34 -1.60
C VAL A 883 26.18 38.89 -3.01
N THR A 884 26.81 38.12 -3.89
CA THR A 884 26.89 38.44 -5.33
C THR A 884 26.06 37.45 -6.13
N VAL A 885 25.12 37.94 -6.94
CA VAL A 885 24.27 37.09 -7.78
C VAL A 885 25.07 36.61 -9.00
N LEU A 886 25.11 35.29 -9.21
CA LEU A 886 25.93 34.66 -10.25
C LEU A 886 25.12 34.21 -11.48
N ASP A 887 23.89 33.73 -11.26
CA ASP A 887 22.92 33.37 -12.30
C ASP A 887 21.51 33.28 -11.69
N VAL A 888 20.46 33.46 -12.51
CA VAL A 888 19.05 33.41 -12.08
C VAL A 888 18.19 32.72 -13.14
N GLY A 889 17.10 32.07 -12.74
CA GLY A 889 16.28 31.34 -13.70
C GLY A 889 15.09 30.56 -13.13
N THR A 890 14.66 29.54 -13.88
CA THR A 890 13.58 28.63 -13.48
C THR A 890 14.08 27.19 -13.36
N ALA A 891 13.56 26.50 -12.34
CA ALA A 891 14.03 25.18 -11.94
C ALA A 891 12.90 24.16 -12.06
N ARG A 892 12.90 23.42 -13.17
CA ARG A 892 11.98 22.30 -13.32
C ARG A 892 12.54 21.09 -12.57
N ILE A 893 12.22 21.04 -11.28
CA ILE A 893 12.33 19.84 -10.44
C ILE A 893 11.54 18.72 -11.13
N ILE A 894 12.22 17.60 -11.41
CA ILE A 894 11.66 16.38 -12.02
C ILE A 894 11.29 15.40 -10.91
N GLU A 895 12.17 15.27 -9.93
CA GLU A 895 12.00 14.50 -8.70
C GLU A 895 12.62 15.28 -7.55
N ASP A 896 11.96 15.29 -6.39
CA ASP A 896 12.46 15.80 -5.12
C ASP A 896 12.00 14.86 -4.01
N ASN A 897 12.94 14.14 -3.43
CA ASN A 897 12.72 13.21 -2.34
C ASN A 897 13.79 13.42 -1.23
N PRO A 898 13.66 12.81 -0.04
CA PRO A 898 14.54 13.09 1.11
C PRO A 898 16.04 12.78 0.93
N ASP A 899 16.41 12.04 -0.13
CA ASP A 899 17.77 11.57 -0.39
C ASP A 899 18.26 11.85 -1.83
N PHE A 900 17.40 12.35 -2.73
CA PHE A 900 17.72 12.66 -4.13
C PHE A 900 16.80 13.76 -4.72
N VAL A 901 17.37 14.64 -5.54
CA VAL A 901 16.66 15.63 -6.35
C VAL A 901 17.23 15.59 -7.77
N SER A 902 16.39 15.67 -8.80
CA SER A 902 16.83 15.85 -10.20
C SER A 902 16.11 17.01 -10.85
N MET A 903 16.84 17.85 -11.59
CA MET A 903 16.34 19.14 -12.04
C MET A 903 17.01 19.61 -13.34
N TYR A 904 16.28 20.36 -14.15
CA TYR A 904 16.87 21.22 -15.18
C TYR A 904 17.00 22.64 -14.62
N LEU A 905 18.20 23.22 -14.71
CA LEU A 905 18.43 24.63 -14.39
C LEU A 905 18.40 25.43 -15.69
N ASN A 906 17.34 26.22 -15.90
CA ASN A 906 17.18 27.05 -17.08
C ASN A 906 17.47 28.52 -16.77
N SER A 907 18.61 29.00 -17.27
CA SER A 907 19.19 30.31 -16.97
C SER A 907 20.25 30.69 -18.03
N LYS A 908 20.87 31.87 -17.89
CA LYS A 908 21.85 32.39 -18.87
C LYS A 908 23.12 31.55 -18.95
N HIS A 909 23.63 31.05 -17.82
CA HIS A 909 24.84 30.24 -17.78
C HIS A 909 24.54 28.76 -18.07
N PHE A 910 23.52 28.18 -17.41
CA PHE A 910 23.24 26.75 -17.51
C PHE A 910 22.54 26.34 -18.81
N LYS A 911 21.77 27.22 -19.46
CA LYS A 911 21.12 26.96 -20.76
C LYS A 911 20.33 25.64 -20.79
N ASN A 912 19.53 25.39 -19.76
CA ASN A 912 18.77 24.15 -19.53
C ASN A 912 19.67 22.90 -19.35
N ALA A 913 20.87 23.05 -18.77
CA ALA A 913 21.69 21.91 -18.35
C ALA A 913 20.98 21.07 -17.27
N PHE A 914 21.22 19.76 -17.34
CA PHE A 914 20.67 18.79 -16.39
C PHE A 914 21.61 18.59 -15.19
N PHE A 915 21.03 18.64 -13.99
CA PHE A 915 21.72 18.44 -12.73
C PHE A 915 20.98 17.46 -11.84
N ILE A 916 21.75 16.71 -11.04
CA ILE A 916 21.26 15.87 -9.96
C ILE A 916 21.91 16.28 -8.64
N ALA A 917 21.12 16.26 -7.56
CA ALA A 917 21.62 16.37 -6.20
C ALA A 917 21.32 15.04 -5.49
N LYS A 918 22.34 14.42 -4.87
CA LYS A 918 22.20 13.10 -4.25
C LYS A 918 22.86 13.09 -2.87
N LYS A 919 22.20 12.49 -1.89
CA LYS A 919 22.74 12.29 -0.55
C LYS A 919 23.76 11.16 -0.52
N VAL A 920 24.80 11.30 0.31
CA VAL A 920 25.93 10.36 0.42
C VAL A 920 26.18 9.96 1.87
N GLU A 921 26.83 8.81 2.08
CA GLU A 921 27.19 8.28 3.42
C GLU A 921 28.46 8.96 3.95
N SER A 922 28.37 10.26 4.26
CA SER A 922 29.41 11.05 4.93
C SER A 922 28.89 11.64 6.24
N GLU A 923 29.79 11.84 7.22
CA GLU A 923 29.44 12.47 8.50
C GLU A 923 29.65 13.99 8.44
N GLY A 924 28.67 14.75 8.95
CA GLY A 924 28.74 16.22 9.05
C GLY A 924 28.08 16.98 7.88
N TYR A 925 28.54 18.20 7.64
CA TYR A 925 27.89 19.19 6.76
C TYR A 925 28.12 18.97 5.25
N LYS A 926 28.65 17.83 4.81
CA LYS A 926 28.97 17.53 3.40
C LYS A 926 28.27 16.25 2.92
N ASN A 927 27.00 16.10 3.30
CA ASN A 927 26.20 14.89 3.14
C ASN A 927 25.39 14.82 1.83
N TRP A 928 25.60 15.76 0.90
CA TRP A 928 25.12 15.69 -0.48
C TRP A 928 26.25 15.90 -1.48
N ILE A 929 26.02 15.48 -2.73
CA ILE A 929 26.77 15.88 -3.93
C ILE A 929 25.81 16.54 -4.92
N PHE A 930 26.32 17.46 -5.73
CA PHE A 930 25.58 18.15 -6.79
C PHE A 930 26.36 18.01 -8.11
N ARG A 931 25.78 17.32 -9.10
CA ARG A 931 26.47 16.78 -10.29
C ARG A 931 25.79 17.21 -11.57
N ARG A 932 26.58 17.58 -12.59
CA ARG A 932 26.12 17.85 -13.97
C ARG A 932 26.18 16.58 -14.79
N GLU A 933 25.16 16.27 -15.59
CA GLU A 933 25.07 14.98 -16.31
C GLU A 933 24.69 15.06 -17.79
N LYS A 934 25.03 13.99 -18.54
CA LYS A 934 24.71 13.83 -19.98
C LYS A 934 23.31 13.29 -20.24
N GLU A 935 22.75 13.65 -21.39
CA GLU A 935 21.44 13.19 -21.88
C GLU A 935 21.59 12.17 -23.04
N VAL A 936 20.63 11.24 -23.19
CA VAL A 936 20.79 9.99 -23.98
C VAL A 936 19.98 10.03 -25.30
N ARG A 937 20.49 9.46 -26.41
CA ARG A 937 19.90 9.50 -27.79
C ARG A 937 19.54 8.13 -28.43
N GLY A 938 19.25 8.06 -29.74
CA GLY A 938 18.81 6.85 -30.50
C GLY A 938 18.90 6.97 -32.05
N LEU A 939 18.65 5.89 -32.81
CA LEU A 939 19.03 5.70 -34.24
C LEU A 939 17.86 5.58 -35.26
N SER A 940 18.17 5.64 -36.57
CA SER A 940 17.23 6.08 -37.64
C SER A 940 16.74 5.08 -38.72
N HIS A 941 17.37 3.93 -38.98
CA HIS A 941 17.02 3.02 -40.12
C HIS A 941 16.46 1.65 -39.69
N GLY A 942 15.98 0.86 -40.67
CA GLY A 942 15.63 -0.56 -40.51
C GLY A 942 14.14 -0.89 -40.36
N ASN A 943 13.20 -0.14 -40.95
CA ASN A 943 11.77 -0.38 -40.76
C ASN A 943 11.17 -1.32 -41.86
N PRO A 944 10.65 -2.51 -41.50
CA PRO A 944 10.07 -3.43 -42.50
C PRO A 944 8.80 -2.91 -43.18
N LYS A 945 8.16 -1.85 -42.66
CA LYS A 945 6.99 -1.19 -43.27
C LYS A 945 7.38 -0.15 -44.34
N THR A 946 8.63 0.32 -44.39
CA THR A 946 9.13 1.16 -45.50
C THR A 946 9.84 0.33 -46.56
N GLY A 947 10.17 -0.93 -46.25
CA GLY A 947 11.00 -1.78 -47.10
C GLY A 947 12.50 -1.49 -46.98
N GLU A 948 12.90 -0.41 -46.31
CA GLU A 948 14.29 -0.03 -46.08
C GLU A 948 14.93 -0.90 -44.99
N PRO A 949 15.90 -1.76 -45.33
CA PRO A 949 16.65 -2.50 -44.33
C PRO A 949 17.59 -1.57 -43.55
N TYR A 950 18.29 -2.13 -42.56
CA TYR A 950 19.52 -1.53 -42.06
C TYR A 950 20.55 -1.45 -43.20
N ASP A 951 21.20 -0.30 -43.37
CA ASP A 951 22.36 -0.15 -44.24
C ASP A 951 23.51 0.53 -43.44
N PRO A 952 24.66 -0.14 -43.23
CA PRO A 952 24.87 -1.58 -43.45
C PRO A 952 23.97 -2.44 -42.55
N TYR A 953 23.75 -3.72 -42.91
CA TYR A 953 23.05 -4.67 -42.04
C TYR A 953 23.72 -4.74 -40.66
N VAL A 954 22.93 -4.70 -39.59
CA VAL A 954 23.47 -4.76 -38.22
C VAL A 954 23.88 -6.20 -37.92
N ILE A 955 25.15 -6.39 -37.58
CA ILE A 955 25.68 -7.69 -37.12
C ILE A 955 25.81 -7.67 -35.60
N GLU A 956 25.21 -8.67 -34.94
CA GLU A 956 25.39 -8.93 -33.51
C GLU A 956 26.11 -10.26 -33.30
N GLN A 957 27.18 -10.21 -32.51
CA GLN A 957 27.87 -11.38 -31.99
C GLN A 957 28.26 -11.13 -30.53
N LYS A 958 27.95 -12.09 -29.66
CA LYS A 958 28.36 -12.07 -28.25
C LYS A 958 29.52 -13.04 -28.04
N SER A 959 30.40 -12.77 -27.08
CA SER A 959 31.56 -13.63 -26.78
C SER A 959 31.20 -15.06 -26.36
N THR A 960 29.94 -15.30 -25.97
CA THR A 960 29.37 -16.60 -25.59
C THR A 960 28.57 -17.27 -26.72
N TRP A 961 28.56 -16.73 -27.94
CA TRP A 961 27.82 -17.28 -29.08
C TRP A 961 28.77 -17.90 -30.12
N ASN A 962 28.52 -19.17 -30.49
CA ASN A 962 29.13 -19.84 -31.65
C ASN A 962 28.44 -19.48 -32.98
N TYR A 963 27.68 -18.39 -32.99
CA TYR A 963 26.97 -17.87 -34.16
C TYR A 963 27.00 -16.34 -34.12
N PHE A 964 26.61 -15.73 -35.25
CA PHE A 964 26.31 -14.30 -35.34
C PHE A 964 24.97 -14.09 -36.02
N ARG A 965 24.33 -12.94 -35.77
CA ARG A 965 23.05 -12.56 -36.37
C ARG A 965 23.23 -11.36 -37.27
N VAL A 966 22.79 -11.49 -38.51
CA VAL A 966 22.69 -10.39 -39.48
C VAL A 966 21.24 -9.92 -39.51
N TYR A 967 20.95 -8.80 -38.86
CA TYR A 967 19.65 -8.17 -38.85
C TYR A 967 19.47 -7.36 -40.13
N LEU A 968 18.46 -7.72 -40.93
CA LEU A 968 18.08 -6.96 -42.12
C LEU A 968 17.18 -5.79 -41.72
N TYR A 969 16.35 -5.96 -40.70
CA TYR A 969 15.37 -4.98 -40.21
C TYR A 969 15.30 -5.03 -38.68
N ASP A 970 14.81 -3.95 -38.07
CA ASP A 970 14.69 -3.82 -36.61
C ASP A 970 13.71 -4.85 -36.03
N PRO A 971 14.15 -5.78 -35.15
CA PRO A 971 13.26 -6.76 -34.52
C PRO A 971 12.09 -6.13 -33.76
N ARG A 972 12.21 -4.86 -33.31
CA ARG A 972 11.17 -4.15 -32.56
C ARG A 972 9.97 -3.75 -33.42
N GLU A 973 10.13 -3.63 -34.74
CA GLU A 973 9.05 -3.27 -35.66
C GLU A 973 8.19 -4.47 -36.13
N PHE A 974 8.68 -5.71 -35.93
CA PHE A 974 7.92 -6.93 -36.21
C PHE A 974 7.03 -7.36 -35.03
N THR A 975 5.81 -7.84 -35.32
CA THR A 975 4.86 -8.29 -34.29
C THR A 975 5.06 -9.74 -33.85
N ARG A 976 5.77 -10.54 -34.66
CA ARG A 976 6.23 -11.91 -34.42
C ARG A 976 7.13 -12.37 -35.58
N ALA A 977 7.74 -13.54 -35.47
CA ALA A 977 8.18 -14.32 -36.62
C ALA A 977 7.19 -15.47 -36.88
N GLU A 978 7.36 -16.13 -38.02
CA GLU A 978 6.75 -17.41 -38.32
C GLU A 978 7.58 -18.57 -37.75
N SER A 979 7.02 -19.78 -37.77
CA SER A 979 7.78 -20.97 -37.38
C SER A 979 8.83 -21.32 -38.44
N PRO A 980 10.04 -21.81 -38.08
CA PRO A 980 11.02 -22.32 -39.03
C PRO A 980 10.45 -23.33 -40.06
N SER A 981 9.47 -24.14 -39.66
CA SER A 981 8.75 -25.06 -40.56
C SER A 981 7.90 -24.39 -41.66
N LYS A 982 7.76 -23.06 -41.64
CA LYS A 982 7.18 -22.26 -42.72
C LYS A 982 8.21 -21.55 -43.59
N VAL A 983 9.51 -21.56 -43.28
CA VAL A 983 10.50 -20.85 -44.10
C VAL A 983 10.43 -21.33 -45.55
N LYS A 984 10.41 -22.66 -45.77
CA LYS A 984 10.16 -23.30 -47.08
C LYS A 984 8.77 -23.07 -47.71
N LYS A 985 7.85 -22.35 -47.05
CA LYS A 985 6.54 -21.93 -47.61
C LYS A 985 6.56 -20.48 -48.11
N TYR A 986 7.43 -19.64 -47.54
CA TYR A 986 7.73 -18.30 -48.05
C TYR A 986 8.87 -18.33 -49.08
N LEU A 987 9.83 -19.22 -48.88
CA LEU A 987 11.05 -19.41 -49.67
C LEU A 987 11.16 -20.88 -50.13
N PRO A 988 10.24 -21.39 -50.98
CA PRO A 988 10.26 -22.78 -51.43
C PRO A 988 11.54 -23.12 -52.19
N ASP A 989 11.92 -22.27 -53.14
CA ASP A 989 13.04 -22.49 -54.09
C ASP A 989 14.41 -22.13 -53.50
N LEU A 990 14.44 -21.57 -52.27
CA LEU A 990 15.70 -21.25 -51.60
C LEU A 990 16.26 -22.50 -50.93
N GLU A 991 17.39 -22.99 -51.43
CA GLU A 991 18.24 -23.89 -50.66
C GLU A 991 18.88 -23.12 -49.50
N ILE A 992 18.74 -23.68 -48.29
CA ILE A 992 19.26 -23.10 -47.05
C ILE A 992 20.53 -23.88 -46.71
N PRO A 993 21.72 -23.27 -46.78
CA PRO A 993 22.97 -23.98 -46.49
C PRO A 993 23.08 -24.44 -45.03
N GLU A 994 24.03 -25.33 -44.78
CA GLU A 994 24.35 -25.74 -43.42
C GLU A 994 24.82 -24.53 -42.58
N GLY A 995 24.42 -24.51 -41.30
CA GLY A 995 24.72 -23.41 -40.38
C GLY A 995 23.86 -22.15 -40.55
N VAL A 996 22.88 -22.12 -41.46
CA VAL A 996 22.06 -20.93 -41.74
C VAL A 996 20.63 -21.09 -41.22
N THR A 997 20.16 -20.19 -40.35
CA THR A 997 18.76 -20.14 -39.88
C THR A 997 18.09 -18.81 -40.22
N ILE A 998 17.05 -18.87 -41.06
CA ILE A 998 16.31 -17.70 -41.56
C ILE A 998 15.09 -17.42 -40.69
N TYR A 999 14.93 -16.19 -40.21
CA TYR A 999 13.79 -15.77 -39.40
C TYR A 999 12.86 -14.84 -40.20
N ILE A 1000 11.71 -15.38 -40.61
CA ILE A 1000 10.67 -14.63 -41.33
C ILE A 1000 9.83 -13.83 -40.32
N GLY A 1001 10.03 -12.51 -40.28
CA GLY A 1001 9.30 -11.58 -39.42
C GLY A 1001 7.98 -11.14 -40.05
N LEU A 1002 6.90 -11.18 -39.26
CA LEU A 1002 5.59 -10.64 -39.60
C LEU A 1002 5.42 -9.21 -39.07
N TYR A 1003 5.01 -8.28 -39.93
CA TYR A 1003 4.68 -6.89 -39.58
C TYR A 1003 3.23 -6.54 -40.00
N PRO A 1004 2.59 -5.56 -39.34
CA PRO A 1004 1.17 -5.27 -39.56
C PRO A 1004 1.02 -4.25 -40.70
N VAL A 1005 0.51 -4.70 -41.84
CA VAL A 1005 0.05 -3.79 -42.90
C VAL A 1005 -1.44 -3.51 -42.69
N ALA A 1006 -1.84 -2.25 -42.83
CA ALA A 1006 -3.19 -1.82 -42.49
C ALA A 1006 -4.17 -2.04 -43.64
N GLY A 1007 -5.16 -2.89 -43.40
CA GLY A 1007 -6.17 -3.30 -44.38
C GLY A 1007 -6.09 -4.80 -44.63
N GLU A 1008 -4.88 -5.29 -44.83
CA GLU A 1008 -4.53 -6.67 -45.18
C GLU A 1008 -4.40 -7.58 -43.94
N ILE A 1009 -3.84 -8.77 -44.17
CA ILE A 1009 -3.30 -9.62 -43.11
C ILE A 1009 -1.88 -9.12 -42.73
N HIS A 1010 -1.15 -9.79 -41.81
CA HIS A 1010 0.24 -9.38 -41.59
C HIS A 1010 1.05 -9.67 -42.86
N HIS A 1011 2.00 -8.83 -43.22
CA HIS A 1011 2.96 -9.17 -44.27
C HIS A 1011 4.23 -9.74 -43.62
N ALA A 1012 5.03 -10.43 -44.41
CA ALA A 1012 6.22 -11.16 -44.02
C ALA A 1012 7.43 -10.63 -44.78
N ARG A 1013 8.55 -10.42 -44.09
CA ARG A 1013 9.89 -10.15 -44.67
C ARG A 1013 10.92 -10.99 -43.91
N VAL A 1014 12.12 -11.18 -44.46
CA VAL A 1014 13.23 -11.76 -43.69
C VAL A 1014 13.71 -10.71 -42.68
N MET A 1015 13.59 -10.99 -41.38
CA MET A 1015 13.91 -10.05 -40.29
C MET A 1015 15.40 -10.11 -39.93
N MET A 1016 15.89 -11.31 -39.65
CA MET A 1016 17.31 -11.60 -39.49
C MET A 1016 17.65 -12.99 -40.02
N ILE A 1017 18.93 -13.22 -40.26
CA ILE A 1017 19.49 -14.55 -40.49
C ILE A 1017 20.58 -14.78 -39.43
N GLU A 1018 20.58 -15.97 -38.84
CA GLU A 1018 21.58 -16.45 -37.90
C GLU A 1018 22.53 -17.41 -38.63
N PHE A 1019 23.83 -17.22 -38.44
CA PHE A 1019 24.88 -17.96 -39.13
C PHE A 1019 25.84 -18.58 -38.11
N ASP A 1020 26.09 -19.87 -38.25
CA ASP A 1020 27.13 -20.64 -37.55
C ASP A 1020 28.50 -20.00 -37.82
N LYS A 1021 29.14 -19.49 -36.77
CA LYS A 1021 30.39 -18.72 -36.84
C LYS A 1021 31.53 -19.55 -37.42
N ASP A 1022 31.52 -20.86 -37.14
CA ASP A 1022 32.61 -21.75 -37.50
C ASP A 1022 32.47 -22.25 -38.95
N LYS A 1023 31.42 -21.80 -39.68
CA LYS A 1023 31.12 -22.15 -41.07
C LYS A 1023 30.91 -20.94 -42.00
N TRP A 1024 30.70 -19.74 -41.45
CA TRP A 1024 30.35 -18.54 -42.21
C TRP A 1024 31.15 -17.32 -41.76
N SER A 1025 31.65 -16.52 -42.71
CA SER A 1025 32.15 -15.18 -42.43
C SER A 1025 31.01 -14.15 -42.48
N ASN A 1026 31.20 -13.02 -41.79
CA ASN A 1026 30.29 -11.86 -41.89
C ASN A 1026 30.08 -11.39 -43.33
N GLU A 1027 31.13 -11.43 -44.15
CA GLU A 1027 31.07 -10.98 -45.54
C GLU A 1027 30.30 -11.96 -46.43
N ASP A 1028 30.54 -13.26 -46.27
CA ASP A 1028 29.90 -14.29 -47.10
C ASP A 1028 28.43 -14.45 -46.74
N ALA A 1029 28.08 -14.26 -45.47
CA ALA A 1029 26.71 -14.08 -45.02
C ALA A 1029 26.02 -12.91 -45.76
N ILE A 1030 26.65 -11.72 -45.80
CA ILE A 1030 26.11 -10.56 -46.52
C ILE A 1030 26.01 -10.83 -48.04
N LYS A 1031 27.04 -11.44 -48.66
CA LYS A 1031 27.04 -11.82 -50.09
C LYS A 1031 25.88 -12.77 -50.39
N TRP A 1032 25.64 -13.79 -49.55
CA TRP A 1032 24.57 -14.77 -49.72
C TRP A 1032 23.18 -14.15 -49.50
N ILE A 1033 23.01 -13.26 -48.51
CA ILE A 1033 21.78 -12.48 -48.28
C ILE A 1033 21.42 -11.65 -49.52
N LYS A 1034 22.40 -10.92 -50.07
CA LYS A 1034 22.23 -10.07 -51.26
C LYS A 1034 21.97 -10.90 -52.52
N LYS A 1035 22.74 -11.96 -52.77
CA LYS A 1035 22.53 -12.91 -53.89
C LYS A 1035 21.10 -13.47 -53.91
N ASN A 1036 20.55 -13.83 -52.75
CA ASN A 1036 19.21 -14.40 -52.62
C ASN A 1036 18.10 -13.34 -52.44
N LYS A 1037 18.43 -12.04 -52.51
CA LYS A 1037 17.51 -10.90 -52.39
C LYS A 1037 16.63 -10.95 -51.13
N LEU A 1038 17.18 -11.40 -50.01
CA LEU A 1038 16.39 -11.75 -48.82
C LEU A 1038 15.74 -10.54 -48.12
N ALA A 1039 16.37 -9.36 -48.19
CA ALA A 1039 15.75 -8.12 -47.69
C ALA A 1039 14.57 -7.67 -48.56
N GLU A 1040 14.69 -7.77 -49.88
CA GLU A 1040 13.71 -7.26 -50.85
C GLU A 1040 12.36 -8.00 -50.75
N LYS A 1041 12.39 -9.32 -50.50
CA LYS A 1041 11.24 -10.22 -50.58
C LYS A 1041 10.17 -9.97 -49.51
N GLU A 1042 8.94 -9.78 -49.96
CA GLU A 1042 7.73 -9.56 -49.16
C GLU A 1042 6.62 -10.55 -49.55
N TRP A 1043 5.81 -10.98 -48.57
CA TRP A 1043 4.67 -11.88 -48.79
C TRP A 1043 3.50 -11.54 -47.83
N GLU A 1044 2.28 -12.01 -48.13
CA GLU A 1044 1.21 -12.07 -47.14
C GLU A 1044 1.39 -13.26 -46.15
N MET A 1045 0.90 -13.12 -44.92
CA MET A 1045 0.96 -14.17 -43.88
C MET A 1045 0.18 -15.44 -44.26
N ILE A 1046 0.89 -16.53 -44.50
CA ILE A 1046 0.33 -17.87 -44.78
C ILE A 1046 -0.43 -18.40 -43.56
N ARG A 1047 -1.75 -18.53 -43.66
CA ARG A 1047 -2.65 -19.01 -42.59
C ARG A 1047 -2.99 -20.48 -42.77
N GLU A 1048 -2.76 -21.28 -41.74
CA GLU A 1048 -3.09 -22.72 -41.73
C GLU A 1048 -4.19 -22.99 -40.70
N ARG A 1049 -5.20 -23.80 -41.05
CA ARG A 1049 -6.17 -24.31 -40.08
C ARG A 1049 -5.46 -25.30 -39.17
N ARG A 1050 -5.54 -25.08 -37.85
CA ARG A 1050 -5.19 -26.11 -36.87
C ARG A 1050 -6.24 -27.23 -36.95
N LYS A 1051 -5.78 -28.47 -37.14
CA LYS A 1051 -6.45 -29.64 -36.57
C LYS A 1051 -6.28 -29.60 -35.04
#